data_AF-D3IK29-F1
#
_entry.id   AF-D3IK29-F1
#
_cell.length_a   1.000
_cell.length_b   1.000
_cell.length_c   1.000
_cell.angle_alpha   90.00
_cell.angle_beta   90.00
_cell.angle_gamma   90.00
#
_symmetry.space_group_name_H-M   'P 1'
#
loop_
_entity.id
_entity.type
_entity.pdbx_description
1 polymer ?
#
loop_
_entity_poly.entity_id
_entity_poly.type
_entity_poly.pdbx_seq_one_letter_code
_entity_poly.pdbx_strand_id
1 'polypeptide(L)'
;MISNADPEGKGRVQVRMNWQTGNMHTDWIRVMTPDGGGCRDGVETNRGFVFIPEVGDHVLVGFRHNDPNRPYVMGSLFNGITGGGCGKGNNCKSICTRSGICIAFNDDSRTLTLSDPSGNMVLMDGHGGMRIMAPSDVNLSVGNNLNVTVGKNLNLTVGDNQTSVVGNTLSIKALEQMLVETPVMKQLISDFFHTQAGRALLNSHGQIKIEADETNVVGERKLMMHSGDHALLNSHGKVEIRAEQGIDELNHAEDYEVEKENIAEQVCVQFRPNKDYSGEFGFDWFRIGDCERKVPVQTKDNSESKGNSQTKASSETKGNGQTNADGKTEGGSGTKFDIRYDTIMGFYNKTGFVPDDHVWQRFMWQEFSPLYIIPWKKQNKMKDYIYAPPVMTLLKGHSADLVLNMEVNQKAKELRYEYDKKFFQLDKTTAKVLDKGLHINGDTIRITCIEEFGETKFIEVYAYDEEGNKTLAGKLLVLANDAKHRRKIDVVLVRVRCKINSDPTVLPTLPGENSIRKATLMKFFTQCYVEANIEECVLDLSDEKHIKEFMAYTTTKDKKMILDIAKLNNKSTYNYLTNQINNNPNTSKYDGYYKIFLIDELCFKEEKEVYGRARDRNTKEVIVFRKGLNDNTCVHELFHALGLRHPFDKLNKYIFQEFTTDNIMDYSDIGPLHIPVVAT
;
A
#
# COMPACT_ATOMS: atom_id res chain seq x y z
N MET A 1 -17.92 36.16 27.40
CA MET A 1 -18.24 34.72 27.40
C MET A 1 -17.17 34.01 28.23
N ILE A 2 -17.50 32.98 29.02
CA ILE A 2 -16.56 32.29 29.95
C ILE A 2 -16.19 30.87 29.50
N SER A 3 -17.11 30.11 28.90
CA SER A 3 -16.82 28.77 28.36
C SER A 3 -17.71 28.41 27.16
N ASN A 4 -17.15 27.72 26.16
CA ASN A 4 -17.85 27.07 25.03
C ASN A 4 -17.74 25.54 25.05
N ALA A 5 -17.13 24.95 26.08
CA ALA A 5 -16.92 23.51 26.19
C ALA A 5 -18.17 22.76 26.70
N ASP A 6 -19.28 22.83 25.96
CA ASP A 6 -20.55 22.21 26.33
C ASP A 6 -20.41 20.67 26.46
N PRO A 7 -20.57 20.08 27.66
CA PRO A 7 -20.36 18.65 27.89
C PRO A 7 -21.31 17.76 27.08
N GLU A 8 -22.45 18.28 26.64
CA GLU A 8 -23.44 17.54 25.86
C GLU A 8 -23.34 17.81 24.36
N GLY A 9 -22.40 18.64 23.90
CA GLY A 9 -22.18 18.93 22.48
C GLY A 9 -23.34 19.67 21.79
N LYS A 10 -24.17 20.40 22.55
CA LYS A 10 -25.40 21.06 22.03
C LYS A 10 -25.16 22.49 21.54
N GLY A 11 -23.91 22.92 21.39
CA GLY A 11 -23.56 24.28 20.97
C GLY A 11 -23.98 25.37 21.96
N ARG A 12 -24.07 25.04 23.27
CA ARG A 12 -24.35 26.01 24.32
C ARG A 12 -23.08 26.68 24.81
N VAL A 13 -23.22 27.80 25.50
CA VAL A 13 -22.11 28.52 26.13
C VAL A 13 -22.44 28.89 27.58
N GLN A 14 -21.40 29.20 28.36
CA GLN A 14 -21.53 29.86 29.66
C GLN A 14 -21.07 31.31 29.54
N VAL A 15 -21.85 32.21 30.11
CA VAL A 15 -21.60 33.66 30.07
C VAL A 15 -21.57 34.20 31.49
N ARG A 16 -20.72 35.20 31.73
CA ARG A 16 -20.80 36.02 32.93
C ARG A 16 -21.47 37.33 32.56
N MET A 17 -22.60 37.62 33.21
CA MET A 17 -23.30 38.91 33.06
C MET A 17 -22.49 40.01 33.75
N ASN A 18 -22.63 41.26 33.31
CA ASN A 18 -21.85 42.38 33.85
C ASN A 18 -22.05 42.62 35.36
N TRP A 19 -23.19 42.21 35.92
CA TRP A 19 -23.51 42.34 37.35
C TRP A 19 -23.04 41.16 38.20
N GLN A 20 -22.59 40.07 37.58
CA GLN A 20 -22.08 38.88 38.28
C GLN A 20 -20.65 39.11 38.77
N THR A 21 -20.34 38.71 40.01
CA THR A 21 -19.04 38.90 40.65
C THR A 21 -18.29 37.58 40.85
N GLY A 22 -16.96 37.61 40.96
CA GLY A 22 -16.15 36.41 41.19
C GLY A 22 -16.32 35.36 40.08
N ASN A 23 -16.52 34.10 40.47
CA ASN A 23 -16.68 32.95 39.58
C ASN A 23 -18.13 32.69 39.14
N MET A 24 -19.05 33.64 39.35
CA MET A 24 -20.43 33.51 38.90
C MET A 24 -20.51 33.49 37.37
N HIS A 25 -21.30 32.56 36.83
CA HIS A 25 -21.63 32.44 35.41
C HIS A 25 -23.03 31.83 35.26
N THR A 26 -23.60 31.88 34.06
CA THR A 26 -24.84 31.17 33.73
C THR A 26 -24.62 29.66 33.71
N ASP A 27 -25.70 28.88 33.78
CA ASP A 27 -25.71 27.52 33.23
C ASP A 27 -25.44 27.54 31.71
N TRP A 28 -25.38 26.36 31.10
CA TRP A 28 -25.26 26.20 29.65
C TRP A 28 -26.48 26.77 28.93
N ILE A 29 -26.30 27.89 28.24
CA ILE A 29 -27.37 28.59 27.52
C ILE A 29 -27.22 28.45 26.00
N ARG A 30 -28.34 28.35 25.30
CA ARG A 30 -28.37 28.16 23.84
C ARG A 30 -27.91 29.42 23.11
N VAL A 31 -27.28 29.23 21.95
CA VAL A 31 -26.88 30.30 21.03
C VAL A 31 -27.86 30.35 19.86
N MET A 32 -28.35 31.55 19.54
CA MET A 32 -29.10 31.82 18.32
C MET A 32 -28.15 31.73 17.13
N THR A 33 -28.54 30.95 16.13
CA THR A 33 -27.80 30.79 14.88
C THR A 33 -28.74 31.09 13.70
N PRO A 34 -28.23 31.59 12.56
CA PRO A 34 -29.03 31.81 11.35
C PRO A 34 -29.84 30.58 10.90
N ASP A 35 -29.29 29.38 11.08
CA ASP A 35 -30.00 28.10 10.89
C ASP A 35 -29.46 27.09 11.91
N GLY A 36 -30.33 26.54 12.76
CA GLY A 36 -29.98 25.59 13.81
C GLY A 36 -30.72 24.26 13.64
N GLY A 37 -30.98 23.86 12.39
CA GLY A 37 -31.85 22.75 11.99
C GLY A 37 -31.86 21.52 12.91
N GLY A 38 -33.04 20.93 13.09
CA GLY A 38 -33.22 19.82 14.03
C GLY A 38 -32.78 18.44 13.51
N CYS A 39 -32.52 17.52 14.44
CA CYS A 39 -32.25 16.10 14.19
C CYS A 39 -33.55 15.33 13.90
N ARG A 40 -34.13 15.49 12.70
CA ARG A 40 -35.26 14.69 12.20
C ARG A 40 -34.82 13.88 10.97
N ASP A 41 -35.59 12.84 10.64
CA ASP A 41 -35.40 12.03 9.43
C ASP A 41 -34.04 11.32 9.32
N GLY A 42 -33.55 10.79 10.45
CA GLY A 42 -32.33 9.95 10.48
C GLY A 42 -31.00 10.71 10.45
N VAL A 43 -31.01 12.04 10.57
CA VAL A 43 -29.79 12.86 10.69
C VAL A 43 -29.52 13.16 12.16
N GLU A 44 -28.49 12.52 12.73
CA GLU A 44 -28.14 12.63 14.16
C GLU A 44 -27.29 13.85 14.51
N THR A 45 -26.86 14.64 13.52
CA THR A 45 -26.00 15.82 13.70
C THR A 45 -26.67 17.10 13.20
N ASN A 46 -26.22 18.25 13.68
CA ASN A 46 -26.80 19.54 13.29
C ASN A 46 -26.66 19.77 11.77
N ARG A 47 -27.74 20.24 11.14
CA ARG A 47 -27.77 20.71 9.75
C ARG A 47 -28.01 22.22 9.72
N GLY A 48 -26.96 23.02 9.92
CA GLY A 48 -27.10 24.47 10.00
C GLY A 48 -25.78 25.20 10.24
N PHE A 49 -25.87 26.51 10.49
CA PHE A 49 -24.74 27.36 10.81
C PHE A 49 -24.25 27.09 12.25
N VAL A 50 -22.96 26.76 12.40
CA VAL A 50 -22.33 26.55 13.72
C VAL A 50 -21.12 27.46 13.86
N PHE A 51 -21.35 28.62 14.46
CA PHE A 51 -20.31 29.59 14.83
C PHE A 51 -20.51 29.93 16.30
N ILE A 52 -19.86 29.15 17.17
CA ILE A 52 -19.96 29.36 18.62
C ILE A 52 -18.98 30.47 19.02
N PRO A 53 -19.42 31.48 19.80
CA PRO A 53 -18.52 32.50 20.32
C PRO A 53 -17.33 31.89 21.06
N GLU A 54 -16.20 32.58 21.05
CA GLU A 54 -14.98 32.15 21.73
C GLU A 54 -14.94 32.65 23.19
N VAL A 55 -14.12 32.01 24.02
CA VAL A 55 -13.89 32.48 25.39
C VAL A 55 -13.29 33.89 25.36
N GLY A 56 -13.89 34.80 26.10
CA GLY A 56 -13.55 36.23 26.08
C GLY A 56 -14.45 37.08 25.19
N ASP A 57 -15.20 36.51 24.25
CA ASP A 57 -16.07 37.29 23.35
C ASP A 57 -17.21 37.98 24.10
N HIS A 58 -17.58 39.18 23.64
CA HIS A 58 -18.76 39.87 24.11
C HIS A 58 -19.99 39.36 23.35
N VAL A 59 -21.01 38.95 24.09
CA VAL A 59 -22.24 38.39 23.52
C VAL A 59 -23.45 39.14 24.04
N LEU A 60 -24.46 39.30 23.18
CA LEU A 60 -25.75 39.82 23.58
C LEU A 60 -26.62 38.68 24.11
N VAL A 61 -27.11 38.80 25.34
CA VAL A 61 -27.99 37.80 25.96
C VAL A 61 -29.42 38.31 25.98
N GLY A 62 -30.32 37.53 25.38
CA GLY A 62 -31.77 37.70 25.47
C GLY A 62 -32.38 36.80 26.52
N PHE A 63 -33.59 37.14 26.98
CA PHE A 63 -34.31 36.39 27.99
C PHE A 63 -35.69 36.02 27.45
N ARG A 64 -35.99 34.71 27.36
CA ARG A 64 -37.28 34.28 26.79
C ARG A 64 -38.41 34.77 27.68
N HIS A 65 -39.41 35.40 27.07
CA HIS A 65 -40.54 36.03 27.78
C HIS A 65 -40.11 37.06 28.84
N ASN A 66 -38.94 37.69 28.69
CA ASN A 66 -38.33 38.58 29.68
C ASN A 66 -38.12 37.94 31.07
N ASP A 67 -37.98 36.61 31.13
CA ASP A 67 -37.67 35.87 32.37
C ASP A 67 -36.15 35.72 32.54
N PRO A 68 -35.53 36.32 33.57
CA PRO A 68 -34.09 36.20 33.85
C PRO A 68 -33.58 34.76 34.00
N ASN A 69 -34.47 33.81 34.34
CA ASN A 69 -34.12 32.39 34.47
C ASN A 69 -34.09 31.64 33.13
N ARG A 70 -34.42 32.31 32.00
CA ARG A 70 -34.45 31.71 30.66
C ARG A 70 -33.54 32.44 29.66
N PRO A 71 -32.23 32.62 29.97
CA PRO A 71 -31.29 33.27 29.08
C PRO A 71 -30.98 32.46 27.82
N TYR A 72 -30.63 33.15 26.74
CA TYR A 72 -30.05 32.62 25.52
C TYR A 72 -29.20 33.69 24.83
N VAL A 73 -28.15 33.29 24.12
CA VAL A 73 -27.30 34.21 23.36
C VAL A 73 -27.99 34.55 22.05
N MET A 74 -28.09 35.84 21.71
CA MET A 74 -28.63 36.34 20.44
C MET A 74 -27.56 36.49 19.36
N GLY A 75 -26.31 36.69 19.75
CA GLY A 75 -25.17 36.84 18.84
C GLY A 75 -23.97 37.48 19.55
N SER A 76 -22.85 37.53 18.85
CA SER A 76 -21.65 38.23 19.30
C SER A 76 -21.68 39.71 18.92
N LEU A 77 -21.06 40.54 19.75
CA LEU A 77 -20.84 41.95 19.47
C LEU A 77 -19.36 42.16 19.18
N PHE A 78 -19.04 43.07 18.26
CA PHE A 78 -17.67 43.53 18.11
C PHE A 78 -17.19 44.16 19.42
N ASN A 79 -15.97 43.82 19.83
CA ASN A 79 -15.34 44.32 21.06
C ASN A 79 -14.85 45.79 20.96
N GLY A 80 -15.11 46.46 19.83
CA GLY A 80 -14.65 47.82 19.54
C GLY A 80 -13.20 47.93 19.04
N ILE A 81 -12.45 46.82 18.98
CA ILE A 81 -11.05 46.76 18.54
C ILE A 81 -10.90 45.96 17.25
N THR A 82 -11.61 44.83 17.11
CA THR A 82 -11.42 43.84 16.03
C THR A 82 -12.56 43.80 14.99
N GLY A 83 -13.26 44.92 14.78
CA GLY A 83 -14.43 44.99 13.89
C GLY A 83 -14.14 45.20 12.39
N GLY A 84 -12.87 45.35 11.99
CA GLY A 84 -12.50 45.74 10.62
C GLY A 84 -12.55 44.64 9.56
N GLY A 85 -12.65 43.36 9.95
CA GLY A 85 -12.58 42.24 9.00
C GLY A 85 -11.27 42.24 8.20
N CYS A 86 -11.35 41.94 6.89
CA CYS A 86 -10.20 41.83 5.99
C CYS A 86 -9.76 43.15 5.33
N GLY A 87 -10.26 44.32 5.74
CA GLY A 87 -9.97 45.58 5.06
C GLY A 87 -10.30 46.84 5.85
N LYS A 88 -10.27 47.99 5.16
CA LYS A 88 -10.66 49.28 5.73
C LYS A 88 -11.93 49.76 5.04
N GLY A 89 -12.95 50.09 5.83
CA GLY A 89 -14.24 50.56 5.32
C GLY A 89 -15.24 49.43 5.09
N ASN A 90 -16.48 49.82 4.76
CA ASN A 90 -17.61 48.89 4.59
C ASN A 90 -17.70 48.26 3.19
N ASN A 91 -16.84 48.69 2.26
CA ASN A 91 -16.60 48.07 0.96
C ASN A 91 -15.94 46.69 1.09
N CYS A 92 -15.20 46.44 2.18
CA CYS A 92 -14.66 45.12 2.50
C CYS A 92 -15.58 44.38 3.47
N LYS A 93 -16.00 43.16 3.10
CA LYS A 93 -16.82 42.26 3.93
C LYS A 93 -16.13 40.92 4.03
N SER A 94 -16.22 40.25 5.17
CA SER A 94 -15.51 38.99 5.34
C SER A 94 -16.14 38.06 6.37
N ILE A 95 -15.90 36.76 6.18
CA ILE A 95 -16.08 35.72 7.18
C ILE A 95 -14.69 35.16 7.47
N CYS A 96 -14.13 35.47 8.64
CA CYS A 96 -12.83 34.93 9.04
C CYS A 96 -12.95 34.19 10.39
N THR A 97 -12.20 33.09 10.53
CA THR A 97 -12.04 32.38 11.81
C THR A 97 -10.81 32.86 12.57
N ARG A 98 -10.72 32.53 13.86
CA ARG A 98 -9.57 32.91 14.72
C ARG A 98 -8.23 32.42 14.18
N SER A 99 -8.19 31.28 13.47
CA SER A 99 -6.95 30.76 12.91
C SER A 99 -6.47 31.56 11.70
N GLY A 100 -7.32 32.40 11.09
CA GLY A 100 -6.99 33.19 9.90
C GLY A 100 -7.47 32.59 8.59
N ILE A 101 -8.34 31.56 8.62
CA ILE A 101 -9.07 31.11 7.44
C ILE A 101 -10.12 32.17 7.12
N CYS A 102 -10.16 32.64 5.87
CA CYS A 102 -11.05 33.74 5.53
C CYS A 102 -11.67 33.63 4.14
N ILE A 103 -12.93 34.07 4.05
CA ILE A 103 -13.65 34.39 2.81
C ILE A 103 -13.85 35.91 2.81
N ALA A 104 -13.29 36.61 1.83
CA ALA A 104 -13.25 38.07 1.75
C ALA A 104 -13.87 38.58 0.44
N PHE A 105 -14.69 39.62 0.57
CA PHE A 105 -15.35 40.33 -0.51
C PHE A 105 -14.89 41.79 -0.49
N ASN A 106 -14.57 42.35 -1.66
CA ASN A 106 -14.28 43.78 -1.79
C ASN A 106 -15.13 44.36 -2.92
N ASP A 107 -16.05 45.25 -2.59
CA ASP A 107 -16.99 45.84 -3.53
C ASP A 107 -16.33 46.85 -4.50
N ASP A 108 -15.23 47.50 -4.09
CA ASP A 108 -14.53 48.48 -4.93
C ASP A 108 -13.75 47.79 -6.05
N SER A 109 -12.96 46.77 -5.68
CA SER A 109 -12.22 45.95 -6.65
C SER A 109 -13.05 44.83 -7.27
N ARG A 110 -14.26 44.59 -6.74
CA ARG A 110 -15.16 43.49 -7.13
C ARG A 110 -14.53 42.10 -6.99
N THR A 111 -13.64 41.93 -6.02
CA THR A 111 -12.87 40.69 -5.82
C THR A 111 -13.52 39.78 -4.77
N LEU A 112 -13.38 38.47 -4.96
CA LEU A 112 -13.68 37.43 -3.98
C LEU A 112 -12.43 36.60 -3.71
N THR A 113 -12.05 36.46 -2.44
CA THR A 113 -10.86 35.72 -2.02
C THR A 113 -11.21 34.66 -0.98
N LEU A 114 -10.74 33.43 -1.18
CA LEU A 114 -10.71 32.38 -0.17
C LEU A 114 -9.24 32.13 0.19
N SER A 115 -8.88 32.22 1.46
CA SER A 115 -7.49 32.09 1.89
C SER A 115 -7.34 31.40 3.24
N ASP A 116 -6.17 30.82 3.47
CA ASP A 116 -5.76 30.31 4.77
C ASP A 116 -4.39 30.88 5.20
N PRO A 117 -3.98 30.68 6.47
CA PRO A 117 -2.71 31.20 6.99
C PRO A 117 -1.46 30.55 6.39
N SER A 118 -1.58 29.40 5.73
CA SER A 118 -0.43 28.73 5.11
C SER A 118 -0.06 29.36 3.76
N GLY A 119 -0.94 30.21 3.20
CA GLY A 119 -0.74 30.90 1.93
C GLY A 119 -1.54 30.30 0.77
N ASN A 120 -2.43 29.33 1.02
CA ASN A 120 -3.35 28.86 -0.01
C ASN A 120 -4.35 29.97 -0.35
N MET A 121 -4.61 30.16 -1.64
CA MET A 121 -5.49 31.22 -2.12
C MET A 121 -6.28 30.80 -3.35
N VAL A 122 -7.58 31.12 -3.35
CA VAL A 122 -8.40 31.24 -4.56
C VAL A 122 -8.89 32.67 -4.68
N LEU A 123 -8.53 33.35 -5.76
CA LEU A 123 -8.90 34.74 -6.04
C LEU A 123 -9.72 34.80 -7.33
N MET A 124 -10.91 35.39 -7.26
CA MET A 124 -11.63 35.93 -8.41
C MET A 124 -11.42 37.43 -8.44
N ASP A 125 -10.87 37.97 -9.53
CA ASP A 125 -10.29 39.31 -9.57
C ASP A 125 -11.28 40.45 -9.89
N GLY A 126 -12.55 40.12 -10.16
CA GLY A 126 -13.58 41.10 -10.54
C GLY A 126 -13.51 41.59 -11.99
N HIS A 127 -12.48 41.19 -12.74
CA HIS A 127 -12.24 41.54 -14.14
C HIS A 127 -12.34 40.31 -15.08
N GLY A 128 -12.86 39.20 -14.56
CA GLY A 128 -13.06 37.95 -15.29
C GLY A 128 -11.91 36.95 -15.16
N GLY A 129 -10.86 37.29 -14.40
CA GLY A 129 -9.74 36.40 -14.10
C GLY A 129 -9.93 35.64 -12.79
N MET A 130 -9.24 34.50 -12.71
CA MET A 130 -9.17 33.68 -11.51
C MET A 130 -7.74 33.20 -11.29
N ARG A 131 -7.31 33.11 -10.02
CA ARG A 131 -6.01 32.58 -9.63
C ARG A 131 -6.17 31.58 -8.48
N ILE A 132 -5.51 30.43 -8.60
CA ILE A 132 -5.38 29.42 -7.55
C ILE A 132 -3.90 29.32 -7.22
N MET A 133 -3.55 29.46 -5.94
CA MET A 133 -2.18 29.36 -5.43
C MET A 133 -2.14 28.39 -4.26
N ALA A 134 -1.19 27.47 -4.30
CA ALA A 134 -0.85 26.58 -3.20
C ALA A 134 0.68 26.56 -3.05
N PRO A 135 1.24 26.84 -1.85
CA PRO A 135 2.69 26.79 -1.63
C PRO A 135 3.32 25.39 -1.69
N SER A 136 2.51 24.34 -1.69
CA SER A 136 2.92 22.93 -1.75
C SER A 136 2.09 22.23 -2.83
N ASP A 137 1.52 21.05 -2.54
CA ASP A 137 0.94 20.18 -3.55
C ASP A 137 -0.52 20.51 -3.87
N VAL A 138 -0.90 20.34 -5.14
CA VAL A 138 -2.29 20.38 -5.61
C VAL A 138 -2.63 19.07 -6.29
N ASN A 139 -3.65 18.37 -5.80
CA ASN A 139 -4.13 17.10 -6.36
C ASN A 139 -5.52 17.27 -6.97
N LEU A 140 -5.69 16.87 -8.24
CA LEU A 140 -6.97 16.88 -8.94
C LEU A 140 -7.36 15.45 -9.36
N SER A 141 -8.40 14.89 -8.75
CA SER A 141 -8.93 13.56 -9.07
C SER A 141 -10.35 13.67 -9.63
N VAL A 142 -10.58 13.08 -10.80
CA VAL A 142 -11.87 13.10 -11.50
C VAL A 142 -12.31 11.67 -11.79
N GLY A 143 -13.47 11.26 -11.26
CA GLY A 143 -13.91 9.87 -11.34
C GLY A 143 -14.42 9.42 -12.71
N ASN A 144 -14.79 10.36 -13.58
CA ASN A 144 -15.27 10.08 -14.94
C ASN A 144 -14.48 10.90 -15.96
N ASN A 145 -14.97 12.10 -16.32
CA ASN A 145 -14.41 12.91 -17.41
C ASN A 145 -13.95 14.28 -16.90
N LEU A 146 -12.72 14.67 -17.27
CA LEU A 146 -12.22 16.03 -17.12
C LEU A 146 -12.13 16.68 -18.52
N ASN A 147 -12.86 17.77 -18.72
CA ASN A 147 -12.82 18.55 -19.96
C ASN A 147 -12.18 19.91 -19.70
N VAL A 148 -11.11 20.25 -20.43
CA VAL A 148 -10.40 21.53 -20.33
C VAL A 148 -10.42 22.22 -21.68
N THR A 149 -11.05 23.40 -21.74
CA THR A 149 -11.15 24.22 -22.96
C THR A 149 -10.56 25.60 -22.70
N VAL A 150 -9.59 26.00 -23.50
CA VAL A 150 -8.92 27.32 -23.40
C VAL A 150 -9.11 28.09 -24.70
N GLY A 151 -9.69 29.29 -24.63
CA GLY A 151 -10.09 30.04 -25.82
C GLY A 151 -8.93 30.71 -26.59
N LYS A 152 -7.75 30.83 -25.98
CA LYS A 152 -6.55 31.40 -26.61
C LYS A 152 -5.34 30.48 -26.38
N ASN A 153 -4.59 30.72 -25.31
CA ASN A 153 -3.31 30.06 -25.07
C ASN A 153 -3.35 29.25 -23.77
N LEU A 154 -2.91 27.99 -23.83
CA LEU A 154 -2.60 27.17 -22.67
C LEU A 154 -1.08 27.11 -22.51
N ASN A 155 -0.57 27.70 -21.42
CA ASN A 155 0.85 27.61 -21.07
C ASN A 155 1.00 26.64 -19.89
N LEU A 156 1.77 25.58 -20.08
CA LEU A 156 2.13 24.63 -19.04
C LEU A 156 3.63 24.68 -18.81
N THR A 157 4.05 24.91 -17.57
CA THR A 157 5.46 24.96 -17.19
C THR A 157 5.66 24.07 -15.97
N VAL A 158 6.66 23.19 -16.05
CA VAL A 158 7.02 22.24 -15.00
C VAL A 158 8.49 22.42 -14.68
N GLY A 159 8.85 22.54 -13.39
CA GLY A 159 10.22 22.82 -12.96
C GLY A 159 11.17 21.63 -13.11
N ASP A 160 10.66 20.42 -12.88
CA ASP A 160 11.42 19.17 -12.96
C ASP A 160 10.83 18.25 -14.03
N ASN A 161 9.98 17.29 -13.64
CA ASN A 161 9.52 16.21 -14.52
C ASN A 161 8.03 16.31 -14.85
N GLN A 162 7.69 16.14 -16.13
CA GLN A 162 6.31 15.94 -16.59
C GLN A 162 6.12 14.49 -17.07
N THR A 163 5.10 13.81 -16.55
CA THR A 163 4.76 12.43 -16.95
C THR A 163 3.28 12.36 -17.35
N SER A 164 2.98 11.69 -18.47
CA SER A 164 1.62 11.48 -18.95
C SER A 164 1.39 10.00 -19.24
N VAL A 165 0.46 9.38 -18.51
CA VAL A 165 0.08 7.97 -18.69
C VAL A 165 -1.38 7.90 -19.12
N VAL A 166 -1.65 7.24 -20.24
CA VAL A 166 -2.99 7.08 -20.80
C VAL A 166 -3.28 5.60 -20.98
N GLY A 167 -4.37 5.10 -20.38
CA GLY A 167 -4.68 3.67 -20.39
C GLY A 167 -5.07 3.10 -21.75
N ASN A 168 -5.59 3.93 -22.66
CA ASN A 168 -6.03 3.53 -23.99
C ASN A 168 -5.32 4.35 -25.09
N THR A 169 -5.88 5.50 -25.50
CA THR A 169 -5.39 6.27 -26.66
C THR A 169 -5.05 7.69 -26.28
N LEU A 170 -3.84 8.13 -26.61
CA LEU A 170 -3.45 9.55 -26.61
C LEU A 170 -3.59 10.10 -28.03
N SER A 171 -4.41 11.15 -28.19
CA SER A 171 -4.58 11.85 -29.47
C SER A 171 -4.15 13.31 -29.32
N ILE A 172 -3.19 13.73 -30.15
CA ILE A 172 -2.69 15.10 -30.21
C ILE A 172 -2.97 15.63 -31.61
N LYS A 173 -3.77 16.70 -31.70
CA LYS A 173 -4.11 17.36 -32.96
C LYS A 173 -3.64 18.81 -32.93
N ALA A 174 -2.57 19.10 -33.66
CA ALA A 174 -2.15 20.47 -33.96
C ALA A 174 -2.61 20.84 -35.38
N LEU A 175 -3.23 22.01 -35.54
CA LEU A 175 -3.75 22.45 -36.85
C LEU A 175 -2.67 23.08 -37.73
N GLU A 176 -1.70 23.77 -37.13
CA GLU A 176 -0.64 24.47 -37.85
C GLU A 176 0.71 23.77 -37.68
N GLN A 177 1.20 23.69 -36.44
CA GLN A 177 2.52 23.13 -36.16
C GLN A 177 2.59 22.41 -34.81
N MET A 178 3.43 21.38 -34.76
CA MET A 178 3.89 20.75 -33.53
C MET A 178 5.41 20.86 -33.48
N LEU A 179 5.94 21.58 -32.49
CA LEU A 179 7.37 21.79 -32.28
C LEU A 179 7.81 21.04 -31.02
N VAL A 180 8.88 20.25 -31.13
CA VAL A 180 9.48 19.55 -30.00
C VAL A 180 10.98 19.84 -30.01
N GLU A 181 11.43 20.61 -29.02
CA GLU A 181 12.83 20.97 -28.83
C GLU A 181 13.40 20.18 -27.65
N THR A 182 14.37 19.32 -27.93
CA THR A 182 15.07 18.53 -26.90
C THR A 182 16.47 18.18 -27.39
N PRO A 183 17.49 18.15 -26.51
CA PRO A 183 18.79 17.59 -26.85
C PRO A 183 18.72 16.11 -27.25
N VAL A 184 17.76 15.35 -26.71
CA VAL A 184 17.59 13.92 -26.99
C VAL A 184 16.10 13.58 -27.10
N MET A 185 15.71 12.97 -28.23
CA MET A 185 14.38 12.38 -28.42
C MET A 185 14.51 10.87 -28.58
N LYS A 186 13.75 10.11 -27.78
CA LYS A 186 13.64 8.65 -27.90
C LYS A 186 12.18 8.28 -28.10
N GLN A 187 11.88 7.53 -29.16
CA GLN A 187 10.55 6.98 -29.42
C GLN A 187 10.67 5.45 -29.45
N LEU A 188 10.03 4.79 -28.49
CA LEU A 188 9.95 3.33 -28.45
C LEU A 188 8.53 2.92 -28.85
N ILE A 189 8.43 2.15 -29.91
CA ILE A 189 7.16 1.73 -30.50
C ILE A 189 7.23 0.22 -30.67
N SER A 190 6.32 -0.49 -29.99
CA SER A 190 6.40 -1.94 -29.83
C SER A 190 5.82 -2.75 -30.99
N ASP A 191 5.07 -2.09 -31.89
CA ASP A 191 4.35 -2.78 -32.97
C ASP A 191 4.51 -2.07 -34.32
N PHE A 192 4.05 -0.83 -34.41
CA PHE A 192 3.92 -0.14 -35.69
C PHE A 192 4.24 1.35 -35.57
N PHE A 193 5.31 1.78 -36.24
CA PHE A 193 5.61 3.20 -36.42
C PHE A 193 5.19 3.66 -37.80
N HIS A 194 4.28 4.62 -37.83
CA HIS A 194 3.77 5.22 -39.06
C HIS A 194 3.82 6.72 -38.96
N THR A 195 4.66 7.31 -39.81
CA THR A 195 4.69 8.75 -40.01
C THR A 195 4.32 9.05 -41.45
N GLN A 196 3.23 9.77 -41.63
CA GLN A 196 2.78 10.25 -42.92
C GLN A 196 2.93 11.77 -42.96
N ALA A 197 3.77 12.27 -43.84
CA ALA A 197 3.98 13.70 -44.04
C ALA A 197 3.68 14.03 -45.50
N GLY A 198 2.42 14.35 -45.83
CA GLY A 198 1.96 14.86 -47.14
C GLY A 198 2.19 13.94 -48.37
N ARG A 199 3.45 13.60 -48.63
CA ARG A 199 3.96 12.76 -49.72
C ARG A 199 5.08 11.82 -49.31
N ALA A 200 5.53 11.82 -48.05
CA ALA A 200 6.52 10.88 -47.52
C ALA A 200 5.86 9.95 -46.50
N LEU A 201 6.09 8.65 -46.65
CA LEU A 201 5.63 7.60 -45.75
C LEU A 201 6.83 6.84 -45.17
N LEU A 202 6.89 6.72 -43.84
CA LEU A 202 7.78 5.81 -43.12
C LEU A 202 6.93 4.76 -42.41
N ASN A 203 7.15 3.49 -42.73
CA ASN A 203 6.46 2.34 -42.14
C ASN A 203 7.48 1.30 -41.68
N SER A 204 7.32 0.77 -40.45
CA SER A 204 8.13 -0.33 -39.91
C SER A 204 7.28 -1.48 -39.37
N HIS A 205 7.41 -2.65 -40.01
CA HIS A 205 7.09 -3.98 -39.46
C HIS A 205 8.04 -5.02 -40.07
N GLY A 206 9.25 -5.13 -39.53
CA GLY A 206 10.33 -5.97 -40.07
C GLY A 206 10.94 -5.47 -41.40
N GLN A 207 10.47 -4.32 -41.91
CA GLN A 207 10.97 -3.63 -43.09
C GLN A 207 10.79 -2.12 -42.91
N ILE A 208 11.79 -1.32 -43.28
CA ILE A 208 11.62 0.13 -43.46
C ILE A 208 11.15 0.38 -44.89
N LYS A 209 9.96 0.94 -45.05
CA LYS A 209 9.44 1.38 -46.36
C LYS A 209 9.39 2.90 -46.42
N ILE A 210 10.08 3.46 -47.41
CA ILE A 210 10.09 4.90 -47.72
C ILE A 210 9.41 5.09 -49.08
N GLU A 211 8.29 5.81 -49.12
CA GLU A 211 7.56 6.11 -50.36
C GLU A 211 7.42 7.63 -50.53
N ALA A 212 7.77 8.15 -51.71
CA ALA A 212 7.55 9.54 -52.14
C ALA A 212 7.59 9.69 -53.67
N ASP A 213 7.05 10.80 -54.19
CA ASP A 213 7.16 11.19 -55.62
C ASP A 213 8.63 11.38 -56.02
N GLU A 214 9.43 11.96 -55.12
CA GLU A 214 10.86 12.20 -55.27
C GLU A 214 11.53 11.95 -53.90
N THR A 215 12.59 11.15 -53.90
CA THR A 215 13.39 10.85 -52.71
C THR A 215 14.84 11.22 -53.00
N ASN A 216 15.36 12.23 -52.30
CA ASN A 216 16.76 12.66 -52.39
C ASN A 216 17.52 12.20 -51.14
N VAL A 217 18.61 11.45 -51.34
CA VAL A 217 19.51 11.02 -50.28
C VAL A 217 20.90 11.58 -50.59
N VAL A 218 21.42 12.43 -49.71
CA VAL A 218 22.71 13.11 -49.89
C VAL A 218 23.65 12.75 -48.75
N GLY A 219 24.81 12.20 -49.08
CA GLY A 219 25.92 12.05 -48.13
C GLY A 219 27.04 13.02 -48.52
N GLU A 220 27.26 14.08 -47.74
CA GLU A 220 28.28 15.10 -48.05
C GLU A 220 29.71 14.55 -48.09
N ARG A 221 29.97 13.41 -47.44
CA ARG A 221 31.27 12.73 -47.44
C ARG A 221 31.21 11.30 -47.94
N LYS A 222 30.26 10.50 -47.45
CA LYS A 222 30.05 9.11 -47.81
C LYS A 222 28.56 8.81 -47.71
N LEU A 223 28.01 8.13 -48.70
CA LEU A 223 26.71 7.46 -48.62
C LEU A 223 26.99 5.96 -48.75
N MET A 224 26.53 5.16 -47.79
CA MET A 224 26.76 3.71 -47.77
C MET A 224 25.41 2.99 -47.70
N MET A 225 25.22 1.99 -48.57
CA MET A 225 24.07 1.10 -48.57
C MET A 225 24.59 -0.34 -48.53
N HIS A 226 24.16 -1.13 -47.55
CA HIS A 226 24.63 -2.50 -47.35
C HIS A 226 23.44 -3.46 -47.17
N SER A 227 23.54 -4.69 -47.68
CA SER A 227 22.66 -5.81 -47.38
C SER A 227 23.50 -7.07 -47.17
N GLY A 228 23.21 -7.83 -46.11
CA GLY A 228 23.97 -9.04 -45.75
C GLY A 228 23.64 -10.27 -46.61
N ASP A 229 22.61 -10.20 -47.46
CA ASP A 229 22.22 -11.27 -48.38
C ASP A 229 22.13 -10.73 -49.81
N HIS A 230 21.18 -9.82 -50.06
CA HIS A 230 20.93 -9.28 -51.39
C HIS A 230 20.46 -7.81 -51.33
N ALA A 231 21.08 -6.95 -52.13
CA ALA A 231 20.66 -5.57 -52.36
C ALA A 231 20.08 -5.43 -53.77
N LEU A 232 18.85 -4.92 -53.89
CA LEU A 232 18.15 -4.74 -55.17
C LEU A 232 17.93 -3.26 -55.47
N LEU A 233 18.36 -2.81 -56.64
CA LEU A 233 17.96 -1.53 -57.23
C LEU A 233 17.12 -1.80 -58.47
N ASN A 234 15.86 -1.38 -58.47
CA ASN A 234 14.93 -1.61 -59.57
C ASN A 234 14.26 -0.31 -60.02
N SER A 235 14.20 -0.08 -61.33
CA SER A 235 13.51 1.06 -61.97
C SER A 235 12.73 0.58 -63.18
N HIS A 236 11.49 1.01 -63.31
CA HIS A 236 10.68 0.76 -64.51
C HIS A 236 11.12 1.60 -65.73
N GLY A 237 11.93 2.64 -65.52
CA GLY A 237 12.40 3.55 -66.56
C GLY A 237 13.91 3.46 -66.75
N LYS A 238 14.64 4.37 -66.10
CA LYS A 238 16.10 4.50 -66.21
C LYS A 238 16.74 4.44 -64.83
N VAL A 239 17.92 3.81 -64.74
CA VAL A 239 18.86 3.95 -63.62
C VAL A 239 20.11 4.63 -64.18
N GLU A 240 20.57 5.69 -63.53
CA GLU A 240 21.82 6.38 -63.87
C GLU A 240 22.72 6.47 -62.64
N ILE A 241 23.96 6.02 -62.77
CA ILE A 241 25.01 6.22 -61.77
C ILE A 241 26.09 7.03 -62.46
N ARG A 242 26.43 8.20 -61.91
CA ARG A 242 27.42 9.13 -62.48
C ARG A 242 28.45 9.46 -61.41
N ALA A 243 29.72 9.30 -61.76
CA ALA A 243 30.85 9.66 -60.92
C ALA A 243 31.87 10.43 -61.77
N GLU A 244 32.38 11.55 -61.26
CA GLU A 244 33.33 12.41 -61.97
C GLU A 244 34.63 11.65 -62.33
N GLN A 245 35.08 10.76 -61.44
CA GLN A 245 36.29 9.96 -61.62
C GLN A 245 36.02 8.57 -62.22
N GLY A 246 34.78 8.28 -62.63
CA GLY A 246 34.36 6.95 -63.08
C GLY A 246 33.83 6.07 -61.93
N ILE A 247 33.27 4.91 -62.29
CA ILE A 247 32.75 3.91 -61.35
C ILE A 247 33.82 2.83 -61.20
N ASP A 248 34.39 2.69 -60.01
CA ASP A 248 35.30 1.59 -59.69
C ASP A 248 34.52 0.41 -59.07
N GLU A 249 34.44 -0.71 -59.79
CA GLU A 249 33.83 -1.94 -59.29
C GLU A 249 34.83 -2.69 -58.39
N LEU A 250 34.78 -2.44 -57.09
CA LEU A 250 35.53 -3.20 -56.10
C LEU A 250 34.65 -4.33 -55.55
N ASN A 251 35.00 -5.59 -55.83
CA ASN A 251 34.25 -6.77 -55.37
C ASN A 251 34.69 -7.26 -53.97
N HIS A 252 34.98 -6.31 -53.08
CA HIS A 252 35.33 -6.59 -51.69
C HIS A 252 34.28 -5.91 -50.82
N ALA A 253 33.51 -6.68 -50.07
CA ALA A 253 32.58 -6.15 -49.09
C ALA A 253 33.37 -5.37 -48.02
N GLU A 254 32.99 -4.11 -47.78
CA GLU A 254 33.43 -3.40 -46.58
C GLU A 254 32.57 -3.89 -45.41
N ASP A 255 33.23 -4.32 -44.34
CA ASP A 255 32.55 -4.47 -43.05
C ASP A 255 32.05 -3.08 -42.62
N TYR A 256 30.81 -3.04 -42.14
CA TYR A 256 30.26 -1.86 -41.50
C TYR A 256 29.93 -2.21 -40.07
N GLU A 257 30.25 -1.31 -39.15
CA GLU A 257 29.70 -1.41 -37.81
C GLU A 257 28.20 -1.14 -37.93
N VAL A 258 27.41 -2.21 -37.81
CA VAL A 258 26.01 -2.08 -37.45
C VAL A 258 26.02 -1.27 -36.16
N GLU A 259 25.40 -0.08 -36.16
CA GLU A 259 25.00 0.53 -34.89
C GLU A 259 24.18 -0.54 -34.20
N LYS A 260 24.76 -1.20 -33.21
CA LYS A 260 24.02 -2.16 -32.43
C LYS A 260 22.93 -1.35 -31.77
N GLU A 261 21.72 -1.51 -32.30
CA GLU A 261 20.54 -1.30 -31.49
C GLU A 261 20.88 -1.88 -30.12
N ASN A 262 20.68 -1.09 -29.08
CA ASN A 262 20.50 -1.63 -27.74
C ASN A 262 19.23 -2.48 -27.84
N ILE A 263 19.37 -3.67 -28.43
CA ILE A 263 18.33 -4.67 -28.49
C ILE A 263 18.03 -4.94 -27.04
N ALA A 264 16.79 -4.64 -26.68
CA ALA A 264 16.25 -4.97 -25.40
C ALA A 264 16.56 -6.44 -25.08
N GLU A 265 17.49 -6.61 -24.12
CA GLU A 265 17.41 -7.55 -23.01
C GLU A 265 17.71 -9.02 -23.30
N GLN A 266 18.90 -9.41 -22.86
CA GLN A 266 19.43 -10.77 -22.92
C GLN A 266 18.79 -11.69 -21.87
N VAL A 267 18.59 -11.18 -20.65
CA VAL A 267 18.26 -11.98 -19.46
C VAL A 267 17.33 -11.21 -18.53
N CYS A 268 16.29 -11.87 -18.03
CA CYS A 268 15.49 -11.44 -16.88
C CYS A 268 15.92 -12.22 -15.64
N VAL A 269 16.28 -11.53 -14.57
CA VAL A 269 16.71 -12.10 -13.29
C VAL A 269 15.75 -11.69 -12.20
N GLN A 270 15.06 -12.68 -11.64
CA GLN A 270 14.05 -12.49 -10.61
C GLN A 270 14.53 -13.01 -9.27
N PHE A 271 14.64 -12.13 -8.28
CA PHE A 271 14.97 -12.53 -6.91
C PHE A 271 13.77 -13.20 -6.25
N ARG A 272 13.98 -14.36 -5.63
CA ARG A 272 12.98 -15.07 -4.84
C ARG A 272 13.58 -15.60 -3.54
N PRO A 273 12.77 -15.76 -2.49
CA PRO A 273 13.20 -16.57 -1.35
C PRO A 273 13.38 -18.02 -1.80
N ASN A 274 14.28 -18.74 -1.14
CA ASN A 274 14.41 -20.18 -1.38
C ASN A 274 13.14 -20.93 -0.90
N LYS A 275 12.95 -22.17 -1.36
CA LYS A 275 11.78 -23.01 -1.02
C LYS A 275 11.60 -23.29 0.48
N ASP A 276 12.68 -23.21 1.25
CA ASP A 276 12.74 -23.50 2.68
C ASP A 276 12.65 -22.20 3.53
N TYR A 277 12.49 -21.04 2.86
CA TYR A 277 12.32 -19.74 3.49
C TYR A 277 11.10 -19.77 4.41
N SER A 278 11.34 -19.42 5.66
CA SER A 278 10.31 -19.41 6.68
C SER A 278 10.10 -18.02 7.27
N GLY A 279 10.76 -16.98 6.75
CA GLY A 279 10.66 -15.61 7.26
C GLY A 279 11.85 -15.23 8.14
N GLU A 280 13.06 -15.60 7.73
CA GLU A 280 14.32 -15.22 8.38
C GLU A 280 14.64 -13.72 8.20
N PHE A 281 14.08 -13.11 7.17
CA PHE A 281 14.09 -11.69 6.82
C PHE A 281 12.71 -11.36 6.24
N GLY A 282 12.34 -10.08 6.09
CA GLY A 282 11.09 -9.75 5.39
C GLY A 282 11.33 -9.66 3.89
N PHE A 283 10.47 -10.28 3.10
CA PHE A 283 10.54 -10.28 1.65
C PHE A 283 9.14 -10.39 1.03
N ASP A 284 8.78 -9.42 0.20
CA ASP A 284 7.54 -9.40 -0.56
C ASP A 284 7.82 -9.29 -2.07
N TRP A 285 7.00 -9.96 -2.87
CA TRP A 285 7.09 -9.93 -4.31
C TRP A 285 5.74 -10.18 -4.96
N PHE A 286 5.61 -9.66 -6.18
CA PHE A 286 4.40 -9.87 -6.96
C PHE A 286 4.26 -11.33 -7.42
N ARG A 287 3.21 -12.02 -6.98
CA ARG A 287 3.02 -13.43 -7.29
C ARG A 287 2.31 -13.63 -8.62
N ILE A 288 2.98 -14.37 -9.49
CA ILE A 288 2.48 -14.76 -10.80
C ILE A 288 2.35 -16.29 -10.94
N GLY A 289 2.35 -17.00 -9.81
CA GLY A 289 2.36 -18.45 -9.77
C GLY A 289 3.79 -18.98 -9.89
N ASP A 290 4.64 -18.62 -8.92
CA ASP A 290 6.05 -19.00 -8.89
C ASP A 290 6.61 -19.22 -7.46
N CYS A 291 5.78 -19.70 -6.53
CA CYS A 291 6.13 -19.67 -5.10
C CYS A 291 6.87 -20.91 -4.54
N GLU A 292 6.80 -22.09 -5.18
CA GLU A 292 7.51 -23.36 -4.87
C GLU A 292 7.63 -23.83 -3.38
N ARG A 293 7.00 -23.19 -2.38
CA ARG A 293 7.17 -23.52 -0.95
C ARG A 293 6.67 -24.93 -0.59
N LYS A 294 7.48 -25.71 0.15
CA LYS A 294 7.09 -27.02 0.74
C LYS A 294 6.80 -26.88 2.24
N VAL A 295 5.83 -27.66 2.75
CA VAL A 295 5.46 -27.67 4.18
C VAL A 295 6.18 -28.82 4.92
N PRO A 296 6.66 -28.63 6.17
CA PRO A 296 7.02 -29.74 7.05
C PRO A 296 5.75 -30.51 7.46
N VAL A 297 5.70 -31.79 7.14
CA VAL A 297 4.62 -32.69 7.61
C VAL A 297 4.77 -32.83 9.13
N GLN A 298 3.87 -32.20 9.90
CA GLN A 298 3.62 -32.69 11.26
C GLN A 298 2.93 -34.04 11.12
N THR A 299 3.67 -35.10 11.47
CA THR A 299 3.14 -36.45 11.63
C THR A 299 1.97 -36.41 12.60
N LYS A 300 0.74 -36.58 12.11
CA LYS A 300 -0.41 -36.83 12.97
C LYS A 300 -0.42 -38.30 13.35
N ASP A 301 -0.33 -38.51 14.66
CA ASP A 301 -0.66 -39.76 15.35
C ASP A 301 -1.98 -40.35 14.85
N ASN A 302 -1.96 -41.68 14.75
CA ASN A 302 -3.11 -42.52 14.48
C ASN A 302 -4.09 -42.46 15.67
N SER A 303 -5.27 -41.86 15.47
CA SER A 303 -6.48 -42.34 16.14
C SER A 303 -7.73 -41.91 15.37
N GLU A 304 -8.55 -42.91 15.04
CA GLU A 304 -9.77 -42.86 14.26
C GLU A 304 -10.90 -42.01 14.89
N SER A 305 -11.76 -41.42 14.05
CA SER A 305 -13.17 -41.85 13.95
C SER A 305 -13.93 -41.09 12.86
N LYS A 306 -14.73 -41.86 12.14
CA LYS A 306 -15.63 -41.46 11.04
C LYS A 306 -16.86 -40.73 11.58
N GLY A 307 -17.30 -39.69 10.87
CA GLY A 307 -18.63 -39.08 11.01
C GLY A 307 -18.93 -38.12 9.86
N ASN A 308 -19.68 -38.60 8.86
CA ASN A 308 -20.15 -37.84 7.69
C ASN A 308 -21.21 -36.79 8.07
N SER A 309 -21.11 -35.56 7.55
CA SER A 309 -22.05 -35.06 6.52
C SER A 309 -21.70 -33.64 6.04
N GLN A 310 -21.37 -33.56 4.75
CA GLN A 310 -21.71 -32.55 3.74
C GLN A 310 -21.87 -31.08 4.12
N THR A 311 -20.93 -30.26 3.62
CA THR A 311 -21.25 -29.26 2.57
C THR A 311 -20.11 -29.22 1.56
N LYS A 312 -20.42 -29.58 0.31
CA LYS A 312 -19.53 -29.42 -0.85
C LYS A 312 -19.23 -27.93 -1.06
N ALA A 313 -18.06 -27.47 -0.67
CA ALA A 313 -17.47 -26.28 -1.27
C ALA A 313 -16.85 -26.71 -2.60
N SER A 314 -17.40 -26.18 -3.69
CA SER A 314 -16.93 -26.37 -5.06
C SER A 314 -15.50 -25.85 -5.21
N SER A 315 -14.52 -26.74 -5.07
CA SER A 315 -13.17 -26.53 -5.55
C SER A 315 -13.10 -26.95 -7.03
N GLU A 316 -13.50 -26.05 -7.91
CA GLU A 316 -13.05 -26.06 -9.31
C GLU A 316 -12.32 -24.73 -9.56
N THR A 317 -11.07 -24.65 -9.11
CA THR A 317 -10.10 -23.78 -9.79
C THR A 317 -9.78 -24.49 -11.10
N LYS A 318 -10.61 -24.24 -12.12
CA LYS A 318 -10.26 -24.57 -13.50
C LYS A 318 -9.09 -23.68 -13.89
N GLY A 319 -7.88 -24.24 -13.79
CA GLY A 319 -6.75 -23.73 -14.56
C GLY A 319 -7.14 -23.75 -16.03
N ASN A 320 -7.07 -22.60 -16.69
CA ASN A 320 -7.21 -22.53 -18.13
C ASN A 320 -6.00 -23.21 -18.77
N GLY A 321 -6.18 -24.46 -19.18
CA GLY A 321 -5.25 -25.22 -19.99
C GLY A 321 -5.95 -26.48 -20.50
N GLN A 322 -6.48 -26.43 -21.73
CA GLN A 322 -6.95 -27.62 -22.44
C GLN A 322 -5.77 -28.58 -22.62
N THR A 323 -5.92 -29.82 -22.13
CA THR A 323 -4.98 -30.90 -22.38
C THR A 323 -5.15 -31.43 -23.80
N ASN A 324 -4.14 -31.28 -24.65
CA ASN A 324 -4.02 -32.05 -25.89
C ASN A 324 -3.40 -33.44 -25.59
N ALA A 325 -3.67 -34.40 -26.48
CA ALA A 325 -3.43 -35.84 -26.31
C ALA A 325 -1.95 -36.29 -26.27
N ASP A 326 -0.99 -35.36 -26.17
CA ASP A 326 0.45 -35.65 -26.33
C ASP A 326 1.25 -35.52 -25.01
N GLY A 327 0.57 -35.34 -23.87
CA GLY A 327 1.22 -35.45 -22.55
C GLY A 327 2.28 -34.40 -22.22
N LYS A 328 2.33 -33.28 -22.92
CA LYS A 328 3.15 -32.10 -22.56
C LYS A 328 2.24 -30.96 -22.09
N THR A 329 2.32 -30.64 -20.80
CA THR A 329 1.78 -29.40 -20.25
C THR A 329 2.78 -28.26 -20.47
N GLU A 330 2.36 -27.20 -21.17
CA GLU A 330 3.09 -25.94 -21.17
C GLU A 330 3.04 -25.33 -19.75
N GLY A 331 4.22 -25.10 -19.17
CA GLY A 331 4.48 -24.10 -18.14
C GLY A 331 3.58 -24.06 -16.91
N GLY A 332 3.95 -24.82 -15.88
CA GLY A 332 3.45 -24.60 -14.52
C GLY A 332 3.86 -25.76 -13.60
N SER A 333 4.82 -25.53 -12.71
CA SER A 333 5.12 -26.49 -11.65
C SER A 333 3.89 -26.60 -10.76
N GLY A 334 3.14 -27.69 -10.91
CA GLY A 334 1.99 -28.01 -10.07
C GLY A 334 2.42 -28.21 -8.62
N THR A 335 2.55 -27.11 -7.88
CA THR A 335 2.56 -27.10 -6.42
C THR A 335 1.20 -26.60 -5.95
N LYS A 336 0.71 -27.18 -4.85
CA LYS A 336 -0.67 -27.00 -4.37
C LYS A 336 -1.01 -25.56 -3.90
N PHE A 337 -0.06 -24.63 -3.98
CA PHE A 337 -0.12 -23.29 -3.37
C PHE A 337 0.27 -22.16 -4.32
N ASP A 338 0.26 -22.40 -5.63
CA ASP A 338 0.71 -21.44 -6.61
C ASP A 338 -0.35 -20.38 -6.94
N ILE A 339 -0.45 -19.37 -6.06
CA ILE A 339 -1.52 -18.39 -6.05
C ILE A 339 -1.06 -17.12 -6.77
N ARG A 340 -1.83 -16.73 -7.80
CA ARG A 340 -1.56 -15.55 -8.61
C ARG A 340 -2.43 -14.38 -8.16
N TYR A 341 -1.87 -13.18 -8.10
CA TYR A 341 -2.63 -12.02 -7.61
C TYR A 341 -3.80 -11.63 -8.52
N ASP A 342 -3.75 -11.92 -9.82
CA ASP A 342 -4.88 -11.69 -10.73
C ASP A 342 -6.11 -12.55 -10.40
N THR A 343 -5.95 -13.66 -9.68
CA THR A 343 -7.08 -14.54 -9.32
C THR A 343 -7.60 -14.31 -7.91
N ILE A 344 -6.86 -13.60 -7.06
CA ILE A 344 -7.21 -13.40 -5.64
C ILE A 344 -7.43 -11.94 -5.26
N MET A 345 -7.39 -10.99 -6.20
CA MET A 345 -7.71 -9.59 -5.97
C MET A 345 -9.07 -9.24 -6.55
N GLY A 346 -9.92 -8.57 -5.76
CA GLY A 346 -11.30 -8.33 -6.18
C GLY A 346 -12.19 -7.78 -5.08
N PHE A 347 -13.43 -8.25 -5.00
CA PHE A 347 -14.41 -7.80 -4.00
C PHE A 347 -15.33 -8.92 -3.52
N TYR A 348 -15.93 -8.75 -2.34
CA TYR A 348 -16.92 -9.68 -1.80
C TYR A 348 -18.35 -9.22 -2.07
N ASN A 349 -19.15 -10.07 -2.72
CA ASN A 349 -20.60 -9.88 -2.89
C ASN A 349 -21.40 -10.80 -1.95
N LYS A 350 -22.72 -10.92 -2.16
CA LYS A 350 -23.59 -11.78 -1.32
C LYS A 350 -23.32 -13.28 -1.46
N THR A 351 -22.70 -13.71 -2.56
CA THR A 351 -22.46 -15.12 -2.89
C THR A 351 -21.02 -15.56 -2.66
N GLY A 352 -20.07 -14.63 -2.46
CA GLY A 352 -18.67 -14.94 -2.19
C GLY A 352 -17.71 -13.88 -2.71
N PHE A 353 -16.44 -14.26 -2.80
CA PHE A 353 -15.39 -13.45 -3.42
C PHE A 353 -15.50 -13.50 -4.95
N VAL A 354 -15.31 -12.36 -5.61
CA VAL A 354 -15.29 -12.23 -7.07
C VAL A 354 -13.98 -11.53 -7.47
N PRO A 355 -13.10 -12.19 -8.25
CA PRO A 355 -11.90 -11.54 -8.79
C PRO A 355 -12.24 -10.37 -9.72
N ASP A 356 -11.40 -9.33 -9.72
CA ASP A 356 -11.57 -8.14 -10.56
C ASP A 356 -10.23 -7.75 -11.22
N ASP A 357 -10.13 -8.03 -12.51
CA ASP A 357 -8.95 -7.71 -13.33
C ASP A 357 -8.60 -6.22 -13.33
N HIS A 358 -9.57 -5.32 -13.19
CA HIS A 358 -9.29 -3.88 -13.16
C HIS A 358 -8.64 -3.46 -11.84
N VAL A 359 -9.04 -4.07 -10.72
CA VAL A 359 -8.42 -3.85 -9.41
C VAL A 359 -6.99 -4.38 -9.43
N TRP A 360 -6.78 -5.57 -10.00
CA TRP A 360 -5.46 -6.15 -10.23
C TRP A 360 -4.56 -5.22 -11.08
N GLN A 361 -5.05 -4.76 -12.24
CA GLN A 361 -4.30 -3.84 -13.09
C GLN A 361 -3.95 -2.55 -12.35
N ARG A 362 -4.90 -1.97 -11.61
CA ARG A 362 -4.66 -0.75 -10.85
C ARG A 362 -3.57 -0.94 -9.79
N PHE A 363 -3.63 -2.02 -9.03
CA PHE A 363 -2.62 -2.34 -8.01
C PHE A 363 -1.23 -2.47 -8.65
N MET A 364 -1.13 -3.24 -9.73
CA MET A 364 0.13 -3.42 -10.46
C MET A 364 0.69 -2.11 -11.02
N TRP A 365 -0.13 -1.33 -11.74
CA TRP A 365 0.34 -0.17 -12.50
C TRP A 365 0.49 1.12 -11.70
N GLN A 366 -0.22 1.26 -10.57
CA GLN A 366 -0.24 2.51 -9.80
C GLN A 366 0.52 2.43 -8.47
N GLU A 367 0.58 1.26 -7.84
CA GLU A 367 1.04 1.16 -6.45
C GLU A 367 2.20 0.17 -6.25
N PHE A 368 2.13 -0.99 -6.90
CA PHE A 368 3.12 -2.06 -6.71
C PHE A 368 4.34 -1.90 -7.62
N SER A 369 4.18 -1.26 -8.78
CA SER A 369 5.27 -1.02 -9.73
C SER A 369 5.77 0.43 -9.65
N PRO A 370 6.94 0.69 -9.03
CA PRO A 370 7.78 1.80 -9.44
C PRO A 370 8.45 1.42 -10.77
N LEU A 371 7.65 1.31 -11.84
CA LEU A 371 7.98 0.92 -13.22
C LEU A 371 9.40 0.36 -13.45
N TYR A 372 9.56 -0.96 -13.27
CA TYR A 372 10.62 -1.72 -13.95
C TYR A 372 9.93 -2.63 -14.97
N ILE A 373 10.12 -2.31 -16.25
CA ILE A 373 9.62 -3.10 -17.36
C ILE A 373 10.84 -3.83 -17.91
N ILE A 374 10.69 -5.12 -18.18
CA ILE A 374 11.62 -5.91 -18.96
C ILE A 374 10.97 -6.08 -20.35
N PRO A 375 11.14 -5.11 -21.28
CA PRO A 375 10.54 -5.05 -22.62
C PRO A 375 10.50 -6.31 -23.48
N TRP A 376 11.23 -7.40 -23.22
CA TRP A 376 11.34 -8.48 -24.21
C TRP A 376 10.24 -9.56 -24.20
N LYS A 377 9.44 -9.72 -23.13
CA LYS A 377 8.41 -10.79 -23.08
C LYS A 377 7.02 -10.19 -23.32
N LYS A 378 6.24 -10.76 -24.24
CA LYS A 378 4.83 -10.37 -24.46
C LYS A 378 3.91 -11.35 -23.73
N GLN A 379 3.08 -10.89 -22.80
CA GLN A 379 1.93 -11.64 -22.28
C GLN A 379 0.84 -11.67 -23.38
N ASN A 380 0.71 -12.80 -24.08
CA ASN A 380 -0.31 -13.07 -25.11
C ASN A 380 -0.30 -12.16 -26.36
N LYS A 381 0.84 -12.07 -27.06
CA LYS A 381 1.01 -11.34 -28.35
C LYS A 381 0.62 -9.84 -28.34
N MET A 382 0.09 -9.28 -27.24
CA MET A 382 -0.46 -7.92 -27.20
C MET A 382 -0.02 -7.06 -25.98
N LYS A 383 0.54 -7.64 -24.90
CA LYS A 383 0.94 -6.87 -23.71
C LYS A 383 2.38 -7.16 -23.30
N ASP A 384 3.12 -6.17 -22.82
CA ASP A 384 4.47 -6.37 -22.32
C ASP A 384 4.47 -7.11 -20.96
N TYR A 385 5.51 -7.89 -20.72
CA TYR A 385 5.76 -8.63 -19.49
C TYR A 385 6.40 -7.71 -18.48
N ILE A 386 5.78 -7.61 -17.33
CA ILE A 386 6.18 -6.68 -16.28
C ILE A 386 6.76 -7.51 -15.16
N TYR A 387 8.01 -7.22 -14.81
CA TYR A 387 8.62 -7.74 -13.60
C TYR A 387 8.59 -6.65 -12.54
N ALA A 388 7.67 -6.78 -11.58
CA ALA A 388 7.68 -5.90 -10.41
C ALA A 388 8.87 -6.28 -9.50
N PRO A 389 9.81 -5.35 -9.24
CA PRO A 389 10.94 -5.62 -8.37
C PRO A 389 10.47 -5.99 -6.96
N PRO A 390 10.98 -7.08 -6.36
CA PRO A 390 10.67 -7.45 -4.99
C PRO A 390 11.21 -6.43 -3.99
N VAL A 391 10.60 -6.43 -2.81
CA VAL A 391 10.94 -5.57 -1.68
C VAL A 391 11.39 -6.43 -0.51
N MET A 392 12.48 -6.04 0.13
CA MET A 392 13.07 -6.75 1.25
C MET A 392 13.32 -5.82 2.43
N THR A 393 13.17 -6.35 3.64
CA THR A 393 13.65 -5.75 4.89
C THR A 393 14.81 -6.58 5.42
N LEU A 394 15.93 -5.93 5.73
CA LEU A 394 17.14 -6.57 6.20
C LEU A 394 17.85 -5.67 7.21
N LEU A 395 17.88 -6.09 8.48
CA LEU A 395 18.57 -5.35 9.54
C LEU A 395 20.09 -5.51 9.45
N LYS A 396 20.82 -4.52 9.99
CA LYS A 396 22.27 -4.62 10.18
C LYS A 396 22.65 -5.93 10.87
N GLY A 397 23.68 -6.59 10.35
CA GLY A 397 24.20 -7.87 10.82
C GLY A 397 23.41 -9.10 10.33
N HIS A 398 22.25 -8.92 9.67
CA HIS A 398 21.45 -10.02 9.15
C HIS A 398 21.78 -10.32 7.69
N SER A 399 21.49 -11.55 7.27
CA SER A 399 21.70 -12.01 5.90
C SER A 399 20.43 -12.63 5.32
N ALA A 400 20.26 -12.46 4.02
CA ALA A 400 19.19 -13.05 3.24
C ALA A 400 19.77 -14.00 2.17
N ASP A 401 19.29 -15.25 2.19
CA ASP A 401 19.62 -16.26 1.19
C ASP A 401 18.50 -16.33 0.15
N LEU A 402 18.79 -15.86 -1.06
CA LEU A 402 17.85 -15.78 -2.17
C LEU A 402 18.24 -16.74 -3.31
N VAL A 403 17.25 -17.10 -4.10
CA VAL A 403 17.40 -17.80 -5.38
C VAL A 403 17.08 -16.84 -6.52
N LEU A 404 17.72 -17.04 -7.66
CA LEU A 404 17.48 -16.29 -8.88
C LEU A 404 16.73 -17.17 -9.87
N ASN A 405 15.49 -16.80 -10.20
CA ASN A 405 14.78 -17.34 -11.35
C ASN A 405 15.20 -16.54 -12.57
N MET A 406 15.78 -17.21 -13.56
CA MET A 406 16.44 -16.56 -14.68
C MET A 406 15.79 -16.99 -15.99
N GLU A 407 15.30 -16.03 -16.77
CA GLU A 407 14.77 -16.27 -18.10
C GLU A 407 15.72 -15.67 -19.12
N VAL A 408 16.41 -16.53 -19.88
CA VAL A 408 17.46 -16.15 -20.81
C VAL A 408 16.91 -16.20 -22.23
N ASN A 409 16.83 -15.04 -22.88
CA ASN A 409 16.50 -14.93 -24.30
C ASN A 409 17.76 -15.06 -25.17
N GLN A 410 18.82 -14.36 -24.75
CA GLN A 410 20.15 -14.43 -25.33
C GLN A 410 21.16 -14.64 -24.20
N LYS A 411 22.13 -15.52 -24.42
CA LYS A 411 23.17 -15.79 -23.42
C LYS A 411 24.01 -14.53 -23.20
N ALA A 412 24.05 -14.04 -21.97
CA ALA A 412 24.95 -12.95 -21.58
C ALA A 412 26.40 -13.45 -21.51
N LYS A 413 27.38 -12.57 -21.75
CA LYS A 413 28.79 -12.86 -21.47
C LYS A 413 29.06 -12.89 -19.98
N GLU A 414 28.49 -11.93 -19.25
CA GLU A 414 28.64 -11.81 -17.79
C GLU A 414 27.35 -11.26 -17.18
N LEU A 415 27.03 -11.67 -15.95
CA LEU A 415 25.99 -11.06 -15.13
C LEU A 415 26.64 -10.52 -13.86
N ARG A 416 26.61 -9.20 -13.64
CA ARG A 416 27.30 -8.55 -12.51
C ARG A 416 26.31 -7.88 -11.57
N TYR A 417 26.57 -7.99 -10.26
CA TYR A 417 25.83 -7.26 -9.25
C TYR A 417 26.38 -5.83 -9.09
N GLU A 418 25.51 -4.85 -9.08
CA GLU A 418 25.79 -3.46 -8.72
C GLU A 418 24.96 -3.07 -7.48
N TYR A 419 25.64 -2.60 -6.43
CA TYR A 419 25.04 -2.27 -5.15
C TYR A 419 25.98 -1.38 -4.33
N ASP A 420 25.47 -0.76 -3.27
CA ASP A 420 26.26 0.05 -2.36
C ASP A 420 27.03 -0.83 -1.35
N LYS A 421 28.33 -0.99 -1.61
CA LYS A 421 29.25 -1.79 -0.77
C LYS A 421 29.46 -1.24 0.63
N LYS A 422 29.00 -0.01 0.92
CA LYS A 422 29.01 0.53 2.29
C LYS A 422 27.96 -0.17 3.16
N PHE A 423 26.83 -0.55 2.57
CA PHE A 423 25.66 -1.06 3.30
C PHE A 423 25.45 -2.55 3.14
N PHE A 424 25.94 -3.14 2.05
CA PHE A 424 25.77 -4.56 1.77
C PHE A 424 27.09 -5.27 1.46
N GLN A 425 27.14 -6.54 1.82
CA GLN A 425 28.13 -7.49 1.36
C GLN A 425 27.40 -8.65 0.69
N LEU A 426 27.76 -8.95 -0.56
CA LEU A 426 27.28 -10.14 -1.27
C LEU A 426 28.35 -11.23 -1.21
N ASP A 427 27.93 -12.49 -1.15
CA ASP A 427 28.85 -13.65 -1.18
C ASP A 427 29.58 -13.81 -2.52
N LYS A 428 29.06 -13.18 -3.58
CA LYS A 428 29.68 -13.13 -4.90
C LYS A 428 29.36 -11.84 -5.65
N THR A 429 30.20 -11.54 -6.65
CA THR A 429 30.10 -10.32 -7.46
C THR A 429 29.42 -10.53 -8.81
N THR A 430 29.21 -11.79 -9.22
CA THR A 430 28.57 -12.16 -10.49
C THR A 430 27.54 -13.26 -10.29
N ALA A 431 26.46 -13.22 -11.09
CA ALA A 431 25.49 -14.29 -11.18
C ALA A 431 25.92 -15.32 -12.25
N LYS A 432 25.39 -16.54 -12.15
CA LYS A 432 25.67 -17.62 -13.10
C LYS A 432 25.09 -17.28 -14.48
N VAL A 433 25.93 -17.38 -15.50
CA VAL A 433 25.50 -17.30 -16.90
C VAL A 433 24.87 -18.64 -17.31
N LEU A 434 23.67 -18.59 -17.87
CA LEU A 434 22.89 -19.76 -18.28
C LEU A 434 22.58 -19.70 -19.78
N ASP A 435 22.32 -20.86 -20.37
CA ASP A 435 21.91 -20.96 -21.79
C ASP A 435 20.46 -20.50 -21.97
N LYS A 436 20.04 -20.30 -23.22
CA LYS A 436 18.68 -19.84 -23.57
C LYS A 436 17.60 -20.73 -22.94
N GLY A 437 16.60 -20.13 -22.31
CA GLY A 437 15.47 -20.82 -21.68
C GLY A 437 15.07 -20.25 -20.32
N LEU A 438 14.02 -20.82 -19.73
CA LEU A 438 13.57 -20.53 -18.37
C LEU A 438 14.30 -21.45 -17.38
N HIS A 439 14.97 -20.85 -16.40
CA HIS A 439 15.72 -21.54 -15.35
C HIS A 439 15.19 -21.12 -13.98
N ILE A 440 14.37 -21.98 -13.39
CA ILE A 440 13.92 -21.81 -12.01
C ILE A 440 15.05 -22.23 -11.07
N ASN A 441 15.34 -21.42 -10.05
CA ASN A 441 16.52 -21.60 -9.17
C ASN A 441 17.84 -21.67 -9.97
N GLY A 442 17.98 -20.83 -11.00
CA GLY A 442 19.15 -20.81 -11.89
C GLY A 442 20.46 -20.45 -11.18
N ASP A 443 20.37 -19.67 -10.10
CA ASP A 443 21.49 -19.31 -9.26
C ASP A 443 21.04 -18.96 -7.82
N THR A 444 21.97 -18.79 -6.88
CA THR A 444 21.70 -18.39 -5.48
C THR A 444 22.56 -17.22 -5.05
N ILE A 445 22.07 -16.34 -4.17
CA ILE A 445 22.85 -15.20 -3.67
C ILE A 445 22.60 -15.01 -2.18
N ARG A 446 23.68 -14.79 -1.41
CA ARG A 446 23.60 -14.34 -0.01
C ARG A 446 23.90 -12.84 0.06
N ILE A 447 22.96 -12.10 0.64
CA ILE A 447 23.09 -10.65 0.85
C ILE A 447 23.15 -10.39 2.35
N THR A 448 24.23 -9.79 2.83
CA THR A 448 24.40 -9.38 4.23
C THR A 448 24.31 -7.87 4.34
N CYS A 449 23.47 -7.35 5.24
CA CYS A 449 23.45 -5.93 5.58
C CYS A 449 24.53 -5.64 6.62
N ILE A 450 25.51 -4.81 6.28
CA ILE A 450 26.68 -4.52 7.13
C ILE A 450 26.54 -3.20 7.89
N GLU A 451 25.76 -2.24 7.38
CA GLU A 451 25.53 -0.94 8.00
C GLU A 451 24.08 -0.46 7.86
N GLU A 452 23.65 0.41 8.76
CA GLU A 452 22.31 1.01 8.72
C GLU A 452 22.23 2.14 7.68
N PHE A 453 21.05 2.33 7.09
CA PHE A 453 20.79 3.36 6.07
C PHE A 453 19.38 3.94 6.17
N GLY A 454 19.26 5.24 5.90
CA GLY A 454 18.02 6.01 6.04
C GLY A 454 17.19 6.17 4.76
N GLU A 455 17.61 5.56 3.65
CA GLU A 455 16.92 5.61 2.36
C GLU A 455 16.94 4.25 1.70
N THR A 456 15.85 3.86 1.04
CA THR A 456 15.76 2.59 0.28
C THR A 456 16.94 2.44 -0.67
N LYS A 457 17.59 1.27 -0.60
CA LYS A 457 18.73 0.91 -1.46
C LYS A 457 18.33 -0.15 -2.47
N PHE A 458 19.17 -0.31 -3.49
CA PHE A 458 18.94 -1.23 -4.59
C PHE A 458 20.11 -2.21 -4.72
N ILE A 459 19.77 -3.45 -5.04
CA ILE A 459 20.71 -4.47 -5.51
C ILE A 459 20.27 -4.81 -6.93
N GLU A 460 21.12 -4.48 -7.90
CA GLU A 460 20.83 -4.57 -9.32
C GLU A 460 21.73 -5.62 -9.97
N VAL A 461 21.19 -6.35 -10.94
CA VAL A 461 21.93 -7.32 -11.76
C VAL A 461 21.98 -6.77 -13.17
N TYR A 462 23.17 -6.61 -13.72
CA TYR A 462 23.38 -6.17 -15.09
C TYR A 462 23.89 -7.32 -15.96
N ALA A 463 23.27 -7.53 -17.12
CA ALA A 463 23.75 -8.42 -18.18
C ALA A 463 24.69 -7.66 -19.11
N TYR A 464 25.88 -8.21 -19.31
CA TYR A 464 26.89 -7.71 -20.22
C TYR A 464 26.93 -8.58 -21.47
N ASP A 465 26.93 -7.93 -22.63
CA ASP A 465 27.13 -8.61 -23.92
C ASP A 465 28.63 -8.84 -24.21
N GLU A 466 28.93 -9.45 -25.36
CA GLU A 466 30.31 -9.75 -25.78
C GLU A 466 31.20 -8.49 -25.88
N GLU A 467 30.60 -7.33 -26.11
CA GLU A 467 31.27 -6.03 -26.27
C GLU A 467 31.36 -5.22 -24.97
N GLY A 468 30.73 -5.69 -23.89
CA GLY A 468 30.75 -5.05 -22.59
C GLY A 468 29.63 -4.01 -22.39
N ASN A 469 28.63 -3.93 -23.27
CA ASN A 469 27.44 -3.12 -23.04
C ASN A 469 26.60 -3.75 -21.93
N LYS A 470 26.15 -2.93 -20.97
CA LYS A 470 25.37 -3.42 -19.82
C LYS A 470 23.88 -3.08 -19.96
N THR A 471 23.03 -4.06 -19.69
CA THR A 471 21.57 -3.92 -19.61
C THR A 471 21.07 -4.37 -18.24
N LEU A 472 20.11 -3.66 -17.66
CA LEU A 472 19.58 -4.01 -16.34
C LEU A 472 18.72 -5.27 -16.47
N ALA A 473 19.17 -6.37 -15.87
CA ALA A 473 18.57 -7.69 -15.95
C ALA A 473 17.69 -8.04 -14.74
N GLY A 474 17.97 -7.45 -13.57
CA GLY A 474 17.17 -7.68 -12.35
C GLY A 474 17.38 -6.60 -11.31
N LYS A 475 16.40 -6.43 -10.43
CA LYS A 475 16.42 -5.39 -9.39
C LYS A 475 15.72 -5.88 -8.11
N LEU A 476 16.31 -5.58 -6.97
CA LEU A 476 15.78 -5.85 -5.62
C LEU A 476 15.84 -4.57 -4.80
N LEU A 477 14.73 -4.22 -4.13
CA LEU A 477 14.65 -3.08 -3.23
C LEU A 477 14.92 -3.54 -1.79
N VAL A 478 15.74 -2.79 -1.06
CA VAL A 478 15.96 -3.01 0.38
C VAL A 478 15.53 -1.75 1.13
N LEU A 479 14.48 -1.86 1.95
CA LEU A 479 13.88 -0.73 2.66
C LEU A 479 14.83 -0.16 3.73
N ALA A 480 14.80 1.17 3.90
CA ALA A 480 15.56 1.89 4.91
C ALA A 480 15.41 1.27 6.30
N ASN A 481 16.51 1.07 7.00
CA ASN A 481 16.57 0.30 8.23
C ASN A 481 17.17 1.05 9.42
N ASP A 482 17.45 2.35 9.28
CA ASP A 482 17.94 3.19 10.38
C ASP A 482 16.92 3.32 11.53
N ALA A 483 17.35 3.86 12.67
CA ALA A 483 16.50 3.97 13.86
C ALA A 483 15.17 4.72 13.66
N LYS A 484 15.02 5.58 12.63
CA LYS A 484 13.77 6.30 12.34
C LYS A 484 12.74 5.43 11.65
N HIS A 485 13.19 4.41 10.91
CA HIS A 485 12.34 3.47 10.19
C HIS A 485 12.00 2.22 11.01
N ARG A 486 12.57 2.07 12.22
CA ARG A 486 12.29 0.98 13.14
C ARG A 486 11.29 1.38 14.21
N ARG A 487 10.31 0.52 14.47
CA ARG A 487 9.30 0.75 15.52
C ARG A 487 9.69 0.02 16.79
N LYS A 488 9.81 0.73 17.91
CA LYS A 488 10.08 0.12 19.22
C LYS A 488 8.78 -0.14 19.98
N ILE A 489 8.64 -1.33 20.55
CA ILE A 489 7.49 -1.68 21.39
C ILE A 489 7.94 -2.47 22.63
N ASP A 490 7.22 -2.28 23.73
CA ASP A 490 7.35 -3.11 24.93
C ASP A 490 6.17 -4.07 24.99
N VAL A 491 6.45 -5.36 25.15
CA VAL A 491 5.46 -6.44 25.16
C VAL A 491 5.64 -7.27 26.43
N VAL A 492 4.55 -7.59 27.11
CA VAL A 492 4.53 -8.55 28.21
C VAL A 492 3.65 -9.74 27.84
N LEU A 493 4.24 -10.94 27.94
CA LEU A 493 3.51 -12.21 27.86
C LEU A 493 3.02 -12.56 29.25
N VAL A 494 1.71 -12.53 29.44
CA VAL A 494 1.05 -12.72 30.73
C VAL A 494 0.46 -14.12 30.77
N ARG A 495 1.13 -15.05 31.45
CA ARG A 495 0.57 -16.38 31.70
C ARG A 495 -0.47 -16.27 32.81
N VAL A 496 -1.73 -16.42 32.46
CA VAL A 496 -2.82 -16.36 33.44
C VAL A 496 -3.00 -17.74 34.04
N ARG A 497 -2.71 -17.87 35.34
CA ARG A 497 -3.08 -19.05 36.11
C ARG A 497 -4.51 -18.86 36.59
N CYS A 498 -5.46 -19.63 36.09
CA CYS A 498 -6.86 -19.45 36.46
C CYS A 498 -7.59 -20.77 36.60
N LYS A 499 -8.76 -20.71 37.24
CA LYS A 499 -9.70 -21.83 37.32
C LYS A 499 -11.10 -21.30 37.05
N ILE A 500 -11.72 -21.78 35.98
CA ILE A 500 -13.07 -21.34 35.53
C ILE A 500 -14.19 -22.31 35.95
N ASN A 501 -13.92 -23.19 36.90
CA ASN A 501 -14.88 -24.17 37.42
C ASN A 501 -14.88 -24.11 38.96
N SER A 502 -16.05 -24.23 39.58
CA SER A 502 -16.20 -24.33 41.03
C SER A 502 -15.89 -25.72 41.60
N ASP A 503 -15.73 -26.75 40.76
CA ASP A 503 -15.39 -28.12 41.19
C ASP A 503 -14.00 -28.17 41.85
N PRO A 504 -13.89 -28.58 43.13
CA PRO A 504 -12.61 -28.63 43.84
C PRO A 504 -11.62 -29.65 43.26
N THR A 505 -12.09 -30.66 42.51
CA THR A 505 -11.24 -31.70 41.90
C THR A 505 -10.48 -31.22 40.67
N VAL A 506 -10.93 -30.13 40.04
CA VAL A 506 -10.28 -29.54 38.86
C VAL A 506 -9.16 -28.61 39.30
N LEU A 507 -7.94 -28.85 38.81
CA LEU A 507 -6.79 -27.99 39.10
C LEU A 507 -6.82 -26.71 38.25
N PRO A 508 -6.28 -25.58 38.75
CA PRO A 508 -6.09 -24.39 37.94
C PRO A 508 -5.20 -24.67 36.73
N THR A 509 -5.59 -24.12 35.58
CA THR A 509 -4.82 -24.18 34.34
C THR A 509 -3.74 -23.10 34.36
N LEU A 510 -2.61 -23.40 33.70
CA LEU A 510 -1.51 -22.46 33.50
C LEU A 510 -0.91 -22.76 32.12
N PRO A 511 -0.94 -21.81 31.17
CA PRO A 511 -0.28 -22.00 29.88
C PRO A 511 1.18 -22.42 30.05
N GLY A 512 1.69 -23.26 29.14
CA GLY A 512 3.10 -23.66 29.11
C GLY A 512 4.05 -22.48 28.89
N GLU A 513 5.36 -22.74 28.99
CA GLU A 513 6.41 -21.72 28.82
C GLU A 513 6.32 -20.99 27.48
N ASN A 514 6.84 -19.75 27.46
CA ASN A 514 6.72 -18.83 26.34
C ASN A 514 7.91 -18.82 25.37
N SER A 515 8.89 -19.72 25.53
CA SER A 515 10.12 -19.74 24.72
C SER A 515 9.83 -19.78 23.21
N ILE A 516 8.93 -20.67 22.78
CA ILE A 516 8.50 -20.79 21.38
C ILE A 516 7.76 -19.52 20.93
N ARG A 517 6.79 -19.02 21.72
CA ARG A 517 5.99 -17.82 21.38
C ARG A 517 6.86 -16.58 21.24
N LYS A 518 7.84 -16.41 22.14
CA LYS A 518 8.81 -15.31 22.10
C LYS A 518 9.68 -15.40 20.87
N ALA A 519 10.16 -16.58 20.50
CA ALA A 519 10.91 -16.78 19.27
C ALA A 519 10.06 -16.45 18.02
N THR A 520 8.79 -16.88 18.00
CA THR A 520 7.84 -16.57 16.92
C THR A 520 7.59 -15.06 16.81
N LEU A 521 7.30 -14.37 17.91
CA LEU A 521 7.11 -12.91 17.93
C LEU A 521 8.34 -12.18 17.38
N MET A 522 9.53 -12.51 17.89
CA MET A 522 10.79 -11.91 17.43
C MET A 522 11.02 -12.12 15.93
N LYS A 523 10.73 -13.33 15.44
CA LYS A 523 10.86 -13.67 14.02
C LYS A 523 10.00 -12.75 13.14
N PHE A 524 8.70 -12.64 13.40
CA PHE A 524 7.81 -11.79 12.61
C PHE A 524 8.10 -10.29 12.78
N PHE A 525 8.47 -9.84 13.97
CA PHE A 525 8.85 -8.45 14.21
C PHE A 525 10.12 -8.02 13.47
N THR A 526 11.08 -8.92 13.36
CA THR A 526 12.31 -8.68 12.58
C THR A 526 11.98 -8.42 11.11
N GLN A 527 10.99 -9.13 10.56
CA GLN A 527 10.55 -8.97 9.16
C GLN A 527 9.92 -7.60 8.87
N CYS A 528 9.38 -6.91 9.88
CA CYS A 528 8.71 -5.62 9.72
C CYS A 528 9.39 -4.47 10.49
N TYR A 529 10.69 -4.61 10.80
CA TYR A 529 11.49 -3.61 11.51
C TYR A 529 10.90 -3.17 12.86
N VAL A 530 10.26 -4.10 13.56
CA VAL A 530 9.78 -3.91 14.92
C VAL A 530 10.83 -4.43 15.91
N GLU A 531 11.36 -3.54 16.75
CA GLU A 531 12.20 -3.89 17.89
C GLU A 531 11.31 -4.08 19.12
N ALA A 532 11.11 -5.32 19.54
CA ALA A 532 10.28 -5.62 20.69
C ALA A 532 11.11 -5.98 21.93
N ASN A 533 10.91 -5.26 23.03
CA ASN A 533 11.32 -5.71 24.35
C ASN A 533 10.25 -6.64 24.92
N ILE A 534 10.53 -7.96 24.99
CA ILE A 534 9.55 -8.97 25.41
C ILE A 534 9.87 -9.49 26.81
N GLU A 535 9.06 -9.08 27.78
CA GLU A 535 9.05 -9.55 29.17
C GLU A 535 7.94 -10.59 29.40
N GLU A 536 8.03 -11.31 30.51
CA GLU A 536 7.05 -12.33 30.91
C GLU A 536 6.68 -12.16 32.38
N CYS A 537 5.41 -12.46 32.70
CA CYS A 537 4.97 -12.61 34.07
C CYS A 537 3.85 -13.65 34.20
N VAL A 538 3.67 -14.15 35.42
CA VAL A 538 2.50 -14.96 35.80
C VAL A 538 1.50 -14.07 36.52
N LEU A 539 0.26 -14.07 36.05
CA LEU A 539 -0.88 -13.49 36.76
C LEU A 539 -1.64 -14.63 37.43
N ASP A 540 -1.52 -14.76 38.75
CA ASP A 540 -2.21 -15.81 39.50
C ASP A 540 -3.61 -15.34 39.95
N LEU A 541 -4.63 -15.97 39.38
CA LEU A 541 -6.06 -15.77 39.67
C LEU A 541 -6.70 -17.04 40.26
N SER A 542 -5.89 -17.93 40.84
CA SER A 542 -6.33 -19.26 41.32
C SER A 542 -6.75 -19.31 42.78
N ASP A 543 -6.68 -18.20 43.53
CA ASP A 543 -7.27 -18.12 44.86
C ASP A 543 -8.81 -17.99 44.81
N GLU A 544 -9.45 -18.28 45.95
CA GLU A 544 -10.90 -18.37 46.05
C GLU A 544 -11.63 -17.07 45.65
N LYS A 545 -11.04 -15.91 45.95
CA LYS A 545 -11.63 -14.61 45.61
C LYS A 545 -11.64 -14.42 44.09
N HIS A 546 -10.48 -14.57 43.45
CA HIS A 546 -10.38 -14.36 42.01
C HIS A 546 -11.11 -15.43 41.20
N ILE A 547 -11.20 -16.68 41.68
CA ILE A 547 -12.05 -17.70 41.05
C ILE A 547 -13.50 -17.21 41.01
N LYS A 548 -14.05 -16.76 42.14
CA LYS A 548 -15.43 -16.25 42.21
C LYS A 548 -15.65 -15.05 41.30
N GLU A 549 -14.70 -14.11 41.24
CA GLU A 549 -14.76 -12.96 40.34
C GLU A 549 -14.68 -13.36 38.86
N PHE A 550 -13.80 -14.31 38.52
CA PHE A 550 -13.57 -14.71 37.13
C PHE A 550 -14.74 -15.51 36.54
N MET A 551 -15.55 -16.17 37.36
CA MET A 551 -16.81 -16.80 36.95
C MET A 551 -17.82 -15.83 36.31
N ALA A 552 -17.70 -14.52 36.54
CA ALA A 552 -18.56 -13.52 35.87
C ALA A 552 -18.28 -13.38 34.36
N TYR A 553 -17.16 -13.95 33.89
CA TYR A 553 -16.68 -13.89 32.50
C TYR A 553 -16.75 -15.23 31.77
N THR A 554 -17.44 -16.21 32.34
CA THR A 554 -17.58 -17.57 31.80
C THR A 554 -19.02 -17.88 31.42
N THR A 555 -19.22 -18.91 30.60
CA THR A 555 -20.53 -19.45 30.21
C THR A 555 -20.45 -20.96 30.04
N THR A 556 -21.61 -21.63 29.97
CA THR A 556 -21.67 -23.09 29.82
C THR A 556 -21.94 -23.47 28.38
N LYS A 557 -21.11 -24.35 27.80
CA LYS A 557 -21.36 -25.02 26.52
C LYS A 557 -21.13 -26.51 26.67
N ASP A 558 -22.08 -27.34 26.25
CA ASP A 558 -22.00 -28.82 26.33
C ASP A 558 -21.60 -29.35 27.72
N LYS A 559 -22.18 -28.75 28.79
CA LYS A 559 -21.87 -29.03 30.20
C LYS A 559 -20.43 -28.73 30.63
N LYS A 560 -19.65 -28.00 29.82
CA LYS A 560 -18.32 -27.48 30.15
C LYS A 560 -18.37 -25.98 30.35
N MET A 561 -17.66 -25.50 31.38
CA MET A 561 -17.38 -24.08 31.54
C MET A 561 -16.35 -23.63 30.51
N ILE A 562 -16.64 -22.50 29.86
CA ILE A 562 -15.79 -21.86 28.85
C ILE A 562 -15.79 -20.35 29.08
N LEU A 563 -14.87 -19.61 28.47
CA LEU A 563 -14.89 -18.15 28.47
C LEU A 563 -16.02 -17.61 27.59
N ASP A 564 -16.71 -16.58 28.07
CA ASP A 564 -17.86 -15.99 27.38
C ASP A 564 -17.42 -14.93 26.36
N ILE A 565 -17.57 -15.25 25.07
CA ILE A 565 -17.25 -14.35 23.96
C ILE A 565 -18.03 -13.02 24.02
N ALA A 566 -19.23 -12.98 24.63
CA ALA A 566 -20.00 -11.76 24.80
C ALA A 566 -19.29 -10.77 25.75
N LYS A 567 -18.55 -11.28 26.74
CA LYS A 567 -17.75 -10.48 27.69
C LYS A 567 -16.46 -9.95 27.07
N LEU A 568 -15.95 -10.64 26.06
CA LEU A 568 -14.90 -10.08 25.19
C LEU A 568 -15.47 -9.00 24.26
N ASN A 569 -16.65 -9.22 23.67
CA ASN A 569 -17.29 -8.23 22.79
C ASN A 569 -17.54 -6.88 23.47
N ASN A 570 -18.02 -6.90 24.71
CA ASN A 570 -18.25 -5.68 25.51
C ASN A 570 -16.99 -5.19 26.27
N LYS A 571 -15.84 -5.80 25.99
CA LYS A 571 -14.51 -5.49 26.54
C LYS A 571 -14.33 -5.72 28.06
N SER A 572 -15.33 -6.28 28.75
CA SER A 572 -15.29 -6.45 30.21
C SER A 572 -14.20 -7.41 30.68
N THR A 573 -13.95 -8.51 29.96
CA THR A 573 -12.85 -9.45 30.28
C THR A 573 -11.48 -8.77 30.21
N TYR A 574 -11.25 -7.93 29.19
CA TYR A 574 -10.00 -7.17 29.05
C TYR A 574 -9.81 -6.17 30.20
N ASN A 575 -10.88 -5.46 30.58
CA ASN A 575 -10.84 -4.52 31.72
C ASN A 575 -10.47 -5.25 33.01
N TYR A 576 -11.08 -6.39 33.27
CA TYR A 576 -10.78 -7.19 34.45
C TYR A 576 -9.30 -7.61 34.49
N LEU A 577 -8.80 -8.26 33.44
CA LEU A 577 -7.41 -8.74 33.39
C LEU A 577 -6.40 -7.58 33.48
N THR A 578 -6.68 -6.46 32.81
CA THR A 578 -5.83 -5.27 32.86
C THR A 578 -5.79 -4.66 34.26
N ASN A 579 -6.95 -4.58 34.93
CA ASN A 579 -7.02 -4.10 36.31
C ASN A 579 -6.24 -5.03 37.26
N GLN A 580 -6.31 -6.35 37.06
CA GLN A 580 -5.56 -7.31 37.87
C GLN A 580 -4.04 -7.16 37.71
N ILE A 581 -3.56 -6.90 36.50
CA ILE A 581 -2.13 -6.62 36.29
C ILE A 581 -1.71 -5.27 36.87
N ASN A 582 -2.50 -4.22 36.61
CA ASN A 582 -2.13 -2.85 36.94
C ASN A 582 -2.15 -2.60 38.45
N ASN A 583 -3.06 -3.27 39.18
CA ASN A 583 -3.19 -3.11 40.63
C ASN A 583 -2.32 -4.08 41.44
N ASN A 584 -1.60 -4.99 40.80
CA ASN A 584 -0.69 -5.90 41.48
C ASN A 584 0.73 -5.30 41.54
N PRO A 585 1.33 -5.10 42.73
CA PRO A 585 2.65 -4.50 42.88
C PRO A 585 3.74 -5.14 42.01
N ASN A 586 3.67 -6.46 41.78
CA ASN A 586 4.67 -7.21 41.01
C ASN A 586 4.54 -7.04 39.49
N THR A 587 3.36 -6.63 38.99
CA THR A 587 3.09 -6.53 37.54
C THR A 587 2.66 -5.13 37.09
N SER A 588 2.44 -4.20 38.03
CA SER A 588 2.03 -2.81 37.75
C SER A 588 2.99 -2.05 36.83
N LYS A 589 4.28 -2.43 36.81
CA LYS A 589 5.29 -1.87 35.88
C LYS A 589 4.94 -2.04 34.39
N TYR A 590 4.04 -2.97 34.06
CA TYR A 590 3.63 -3.26 32.70
C TYR A 590 2.46 -2.42 32.19
N ASP A 591 2.00 -1.39 32.93
CA ASP A 591 0.85 -0.58 32.52
C ASP A 591 0.99 -0.02 31.09
N GLY A 592 2.21 0.42 30.72
CA GLY A 592 2.53 0.94 29.39
C GLY A 592 2.77 -0.11 28.29
N TYR A 593 2.87 -1.41 28.63
CA TYR A 593 3.26 -2.48 27.70
C TYR A 593 2.05 -2.95 26.89
N TYR A 594 2.31 -3.53 25.71
CA TYR A 594 1.35 -4.43 25.06
C TYR A 594 1.23 -5.70 25.89
N LYS A 595 0.03 -6.01 26.37
CA LYS A 595 -0.28 -7.14 27.26
C LYS A 595 -0.92 -8.25 26.45
N ILE A 596 -0.23 -9.38 26.32
CA ILE A 596 -0.80 -10.59 25.73
C ILE A 596 -1.15 -11.55 26.87
N PHE A 597 -2.44 -11.63 27.19
CA PHE A 597 -2.98 -12.56 28.18
C PHE A 597 -3.14 -13.93 27.56
N LEU A 598 -2.32 -14.87 28.02
CA LEU A 598 -2.37 -16.27 27.63
C LEU A 598 -3.25 -17.01 28.62
N ILE A 599 -4.32 -17.63 28.14
CA ILE A 599 -5.29 -18.33 28.97
C ILE A 599 -5.50 -19.73 28.39
N ASP A 600 -5.17 -20.74 29.19
CA ASP A 600 -5.35 -22.14 28.80
C ASP A 600 -6.79 -22.59 29.09
N GLU A 601 -7.76 -21.90 28.47
CA GLU A 601 -9.18 -22.21 28.52
C GLU A 601 -9.82 -22.08 27.15
N LEU A 602 -10.96 -22.75 26.97
CA LEU A 602 -11.72 -22.75 25.72
C LEU A 602 -12.59 -21.48 25.61
N CYS A 603 -12.74 -20.98 24.38
CA CYS A 603 -13.67 -19.92 24.03
C CYS A 603 -14.30 -20.23 22.68
N PHE A 604 -15.61 -20.02 22.54
CA PHE A 604 -16.35 -20.30 21.31
C PHE A 604 -17.07 -19.06 20.81
N LYS A 605 -17.10 -18.88 19.49
CA LYS A 605 -18.01 -17.98 18.80
C LYS A 605 -18.91 -18.86 17.94
N GLU A 606 -20.19 -18.92 18.30
CA GLU A 606 -21.14 -19.87 17.73
C GLU A 606 -20.60 -21.32 17.90
N GLU A 607 -20.38 -22.03 16.80
CA GLU A 607 -19.83 -23.40 16.80
C GLU A 607 -18.32 -23.48 16.59
N LYS A 608 -17.63 -22.36 16.40
CA LYS A 608 -16.19 -22.33 16.13
C LYS A 608 -15.40 -21.92 17.37
N GLU A 609 -14.37 -22.71 17.69
CA GLU A 609 -13.39 -22.30 18.71
C GLU A 609 -12.61 -21.07 18.25
N VAL A 610 -12.48 -20.11 19.17
CA VAL A 610 -11.73 -18.87 18.96
C VAL A 610 -10.30 -19.10 19.42
N TYR A 611 -9.34 -18.70 18.60
CA TYR A 611 -7.91 -18.90 18.87
C TYR A 611 -7.36 -17.79 19.76
N GLY A 612 -7.74 -16.54 19.46
CA GLY A 612 -7.37 -15.36 20.21
C GLY A 612 -8.19 -14.17 19.75
N ARG A 613 -7.97 -13.03 20.40
CA ARG A 613 -8.62 -11.78 20.06
C ARG A 613 -7.90 -10.56 20.66
N ALA A 614 -7.56 -9.60 19.81
CA ALA A 614 -7.20 -8.26 20.22
C ALA A 614 -8.40 -7.50 20.79
N ARG A 615 -8.18 -6.67 21.81
CA ARG A 615 -9.23 -5.83 22.39
C ARG A 615 -9.88 -4.98 21.31
N ASP A 616 -9.08 -4.23 20.56
CA ASP A 616 -9.49 -3.52 19.35
C ASP A 616 -8.24 -3.14 18.53
N ARG A 617 -8.44 -2.49 17.38
CA ARG A 617 -7.30 -1.89 16.67
C ARG A 617 -6.74 -0.70 17.44
N ASN A 618 -5.41 -0.53 17.40
CA ASN A 618 -4.69 0.51 18.14
C ASN A 618 -4.94 0.47 19.65
N THR A 619 -5.01 -0.74 20.22
CA THR A 619 -5.11 -0.96 21.67
C THR A 619 -3.90 -1.76 22.15
N LYS A 620 -3.76 -1.99 23.45
CA LYS A 620 -2.58 -2.67 24.02
C LYS A 620 -2.88 -4.06 24.55
N GLU A 621 -4.12 -4.51 24.53
CA GLU A 621 -4.52 -5.77 25.15
C GLU A 621 -4.92 -6.82 24.13
N VAL A 622 -4.38 -8.02 24.29
CA VAL A 622 -4.66 -9.22 23.49
C VAL A 622 -4.97 -10.37 24.42
N ILE A 623 -5.94 -11.21 24.08
CA ILE A 623 -6.19 -12.49 24.77
C ILE A 623 -5.96 -13.62 23.78
N VAL A 624 -5.17 -14.63 24.16
CA VAL A 624 -4.97 -15.86 23.38
C VAL A 624 -5.50 -17.03 24.21
N PHE A 625 -6.34 -17.85 23.58
CA PHE A 625 -7.02 -18.99 24.21
C PHE A 625 -6.28 -20.29 23.93
N ARG A 626 -6.68 -21.38 24.61
CA ARG A 626 -6.06 -22.71 24.52
C ARG A 626 -5.69 -23.13 23.10
N LYS A 627 -6.59 -22.89 22.14
CA LYS A 627 -6.40 -23.30 20.73
C LYS A 627 -5.29 -22.52 20.01
N GLY A 628 -5.13 -21.23 20.30
CA GLY A 628 -4.11 -20.36 19.70
C GLY A 628 -2.80 -20.28 20.49
N LEU A 629 -2.67 -21.04 21.59
CA LEU A 629 -1.46 -20.99 22.41
C LEU A 629 -0.23 -21.54 21.69
N ASN A 630 -0.36 -22.36 20.65
CA ASN A 630 0.75 -23.08 20.03
C ASN A 630 0.92 -22.79 18.53
N ASP A 631 0.32 -21.70 18.04
CA ASP A 631 0.43 -21.26 16.64
C ASP A 631 0.76 -19.76 16.53
N ASN A 632 0.57 -19.16 15.35
CA ASN A 632 0.90 -17.77 15.08
C ASN A 632 -0.17 -16.76 15.57
N THR A 633 -1.25 -17.23 16.22
CA THR A 633 -2.35 -16.37 16.71
C THR A 633 -1.85 -15.24 17.61
N CYS A 634 -0.87 -15.53 18.47
CA CYS A 634 -0.27 -14.52 19.35
C CYS A 634 0.24 -13.29 18.58
N VAL A 635 0.93 -13.55 17.46
CA VAL A 635 1.47 -12.49 16.59
C VAL A 635 0.34 -11.80 15.82
N HIS A 636 -0.58 -12.58 15.24
CA HIS A 636 -1.72 -12.05 14.49
C HIS A 636 -2.56 -11.05 15.32
N GLU A 637 -2.91 -11.44 16.54
CA GLU A 637 -3.73 -10.60 17.41
C GLU A 637 -2.95 -9.38 17.92
N LEU A 638 -1.64 -9.50 18.15
CA LEU A 638 -0.82 -8.34 18.46
C LEU A 638 -0.70 -7.38 17.28
N PHE A 639 -0.66 -7.87 16.05
CA PHE A 639 -0.72 -7.02 14.86
C PHE A 639 -2.06 -6.29 14.71
N HIS A 640 -3.18 -6.90 15.06
CA HIS A 640 -4.44 -6.16 15.22
C HIS A 640 -4.35 -5.06 16.26
N ALA A 641 -3.80 -5.36 17.44
CA ALA A 641 -3.59 -4.37 18.50
C ALA A 641 -2.68 -3.21 18.03
N LEU A 642 -1.70 -3.50 17.15
CA LEU A 642 -0.83 -2.51 16.50
C LEU A 642 -1.51 -1.72 15.36
N GLY A 643 -2.74 -2.08 14.98
CA GLY A 643 -3.59 -1.35 14.03
C GLY A 643 -3.81 -2.04 12.69
N LEU A 644 -3.21 -3.21 12.44
CA LEU A 644 -3.31 -3.90 11.16
C LEU A 644 -4.69 -4.56 10.95
N ARG A 645 -5.10 -4.63 9.68
CA ARG A 645 -6.35 -5.25 9.22
C ARG A 645 -6.06 -6.54 8.47
N HIS A 646 -7.05 -7.41 8.38
CA HIS A 646 -6.99 -8.54 7.46
C HIS A 646 -6.89 -8.05 6.02
N PRO A 647 -6.14 -8.72 5.11
CA PRO A 647 -6.09 -8.38 3.69
C PRO A 647 -7.46 -8.44 2.99
N PHE A 648 -8.39 -9.25 3.52
CA PHE A 648 -9.77 -9.38 3.04
C PHE A 648 -10.76 -8.39 3.69
N ASP A 649 -10.31 -7.42 4.49
CA ASP A 649 -11.18 -6.38 5.06
C ASP A 649 -11.71 -5.47 3.95
N LYS A 650 -13.04 -5.31 3.88
CA LYS A 650 -13.75 -4.49 2.87
C LYS A 650 -13.39 -3.01 2.91
N LEU A 651 -12.77 -2.55 3.99
CA LEU A 651 -12.30 -1.18 4.16
C LEU A 651 -10.89 -0.96 3.61
N ASN A 652 -10.20 -2.00 3.15
CA ASN A 652 -8.91 -1.86 2.48
C ASN A 652 -9.09 -1.31 1.05
N LYS A 653 -8.07 -0.59 0.56
CA LYS A 653 -7.99 -0.12 -0.83
C LYS A 653 -7.97 -1.27 -1.83
N TYR A 654 -7.32 -2.36 -1.45
CA TYR A 654 -7.24 -3.62 -2.19
C TYR A 654 -7.69 -4.76 -1.29
N ILE A 655 -8.58 -5.61 -1.78
CA ILE A 655 -9.15 -6.73 -1.05
C ILE A 655 -8.64 -8.02 -1.68
N PHE A 656 -8.08 -8.88 -0.84
CA PHE A 656 -7.63 -10.20 -1.24
C PHE A 656 -8.64 -11.27 -0.83
N GLN A 657 -8.63 -12.41 -1.50
CA GLN A 657 -9.42 -13.56 -1.09
C GLN A 657 -8.87 -14.13 0.24
N GLU A 658 -9.76 -14.31 1.22
CA GLU A 658 -9.45 -14.90 2.52
C GLU A 658 -8.77 -16.27 2.39
N PHE A 659 -7.73 -16.50 3.20
CA PHE A 659 -6.91 -17.71 3.27
C PHE A 659 -6.07 -18.04 2.01
N THR A 660 -5.66 -17.02 1.24
CA THR A 660 -4.94 -17.22 -0.03
C THR A 660 -3.60 -16.49 -0.13
N THR A 661 -3.31 -15.56 0.76
CA THR A 661 -2.02 -14.87 0.86
C THR A 661 -1.14 -15.55 1.92
N ASP A 662 0.17 -15.32 1.88
CA ASP A 662 1.06 -15.71 2.98
C ASP A 662 1.26 -14.58 4.00
N ASN A 663 0.46 -13.52 3.93
CA ASN A 663 0.50 -12.52 4.98
C ASN A 663 -0.14 -13.14 6.24
N ILE A 664 0.53 -13.04 7.39
CA ILE A 664 0.03 -13.56 8.67
C ILE A 664 -1.34 -12.99 9.05
N MET A 665 -1.67 -11.80 8.58
CA MET A 665 -2.98 -11.18 8.78
C MET A 665 -4.09 -11.85 7.95
N ASP A 666 -3.80 -12.86 7.13
CA ASP A 666 -4.80 -13.62 6.36
C ASP A 666 -5.21 -14.94 7.01
N TYR A 667 -4.53 -15.35 8.09
CA TYR A 667 -4.76 -16.64 8.77
C TYR A 667 -4.62 -17.88 7.86
N SER A 668 -3.92 -17.76 6.73
CA SER A 668 -3.81 -18.84 5.75
C SER A 668 -3.10 -20.08 6.28
N ASP A 669 -2.30 -19.95 7.34
CA ASP A 669 -1.61 -21.02 8.05
C ASP A 669 -2.56 -21.93 8.84
N ILE A 670 -3.67 -21.39 9.33
CA ILE A 670 -4.77 -22.14 9.96
C ILE A 670 -5.98 -22.33 9.04
N GLY A 671 -5.91 -21.75 7.83
CA GLY A 671 -6.92 -21.88 6.79
C GLY A 671 -6.89 -23.26 6.11
N PRO A 672 -7.81 -23.52 5.15
CA PRO A 672 -7.93 -24.82 4.49
C PRO A 672 -6.64 -25.28 3.79
N LEU A 673 -5.86 -24.32 3.29
CA LEU A 673 -4.63 -24.55 2.53
C LEU A 673 -3.39 -24.67 3.43
N HIS A 674 -3.40 -24.16 4.66
CA HIS A 674 -2.24 -24.18 5.57
C HIS A 674 -0.98 -23.56 4.94
N ILE A 675 -1.14 -22.38 4.32
CA ILE A 675 -0.05 -21.65 3.65
C ILE A 675 0.90 -21.11 4.73
N PRO A 676 2.21 -21.37 4.66
CA PRO A 676 3.17 -20.76 5.58
C PRO A 676 3.14 -19.23 5.48
N VAL A 677 3.03 -18.53 6.62
CA VAL A 677 2.86 -17.07 6.66
C VAL A 677 4.10 -16.29 7.09
N VAL A 678 4.19 -15.04 6.66
CA VAL A 678 5.20 -14.01 6.96
C VAL A 678 4.51 -12.66 7.28
N ALA A 679 5.22 -11.69 7.85
CA ALA A 679 4.73 -10.37 8.27
C ALA A 679 4.91 -9.27 7.22
N THR A 680 5.14 -9.66 5.96
CA THR A 680 5.52 -8.76 4.87
C THR A 680 4.33 -8.07 4.24
#